data_AF-Q5JHL3-F1
#
_entry.id   AF-Q5JHL3-F1
#
_cell.length_a   1.000
_cell.length_b   1.000
_cell.length_c   1.000
_cell.angle_alpha   90.00
_cell.angle_beta   90.00
_cell.angle_gamma   90.00
#
_symmetry.space_group_name_H-M   'P 1'
#
loop_
_entity.id
_entity.type
_entity.pdbx_description
1 polymer ?
#
loop_
_entity_poly.entity_id
_entity_poly.type
_entity_poly.pdbx_seq_one_letter_code
_entity_poly.pdbx_strand_id
1 'polypeptide(L)'
;MKRRAALVLVVLILLSGVPGTTLAGTQEEKAGTINPLFKNPLKELSTAEDGEREALIALMEALLNETLNGDIIVSDTMRIRNIHWNGTSLIFQIWWYDNNQPIAMQTYKWENPERALGALRKAKTGETTEESLAKAFTVEPLSTSRGLQIIDVDYLTNDNNGEYVVLYNGGSSTFTASGWYLMDSYAYNNERCWVNETPSIPKNHCYDSFGRDHVRKFSVSLGPGEVRRILVASSSSSAILNNAGDTVYLIDNKGNLADIYSYTGAPKVTVRRISYSPSPPKEGDYLHVTINLDNSGPVNGKGHIELYLDGVLIKKSAVTVYAYHTWEYKMYNVWRATPGSHVLTARFVPDYGGSPSSSSTTLKVSESRPYISGVSHTMLVEKHPIRFHVNVVNPSGNRKDVILKLFVDGVEISRLNSYVYKRWSFDLWWKKPGRGFHDVEIKLYNANGTVVYSTWARNIYVRENSPPEVVRVDLPPFLYSNEWSNGTIVVNDAEGDRVNVSVEVVGRFSFRRTGLYPGYPHRFPLAPIYNHTNCRENVTIRFTPVDEYGKVGETVTKVVPVLTDSDKDGWCNALEWEYGMNPYSNDTDGDGVIDSKDVDPLRDVKVTVYILRAKALDDVDSSIAGHNPADMSLELTVNGQTKTLFLTDNQDDYEKKIIPITNPLVNVQSYAIALTTFDVPDDKEVAIIRFHLYDRDDNGKRTEMDVSPSKGTVAVIHYNLKTGTWSGDDYQGDEEKYFGYGHLSGCGDGSCNVGPKEPDKDLKVYVKYESILEKAKINGEIIDIKTIEGVNDVTVKDGTTAFSIVKPKNLKVARVRLENGTVINVTLVNTYGTDVTSPGNEVVATTSSSSPAEILSNGSMSNDVKTLKGDVKVVTSSGEMPLKSDLVVSYSSADDTPDGEIWFVITTNDADGIPFYREIELNKELEANGFTERFDPSDRKADDMNGDYDGDGVPNSVELFIGKDPAKRDILGISLTVSTEWALSEEDKRNLVYSIRKASDFVYDYTDGYAMITSVQIWDDKRQWDDADVRVHKTKWVIPQTRTELLYKGWPKASIGGYWIKRFSNATESQKHEFHIMMSKKIISAASAFSDQNIVISIGDVDWGKTLGHELGHYVFWLYDEYLDVKGRNYYSIKDYKMNALKMWFGEVPPHSVMNVQFRYSELSWPQDYARFNSTLTEMFKNSVEEHVTEQWKVSRSCWEAFAKFIREEWYITIQPDNLLVHKPSIIPDMPFSSMYVPVTGPYTGVGYFMEVTWK
;
A
#
# COMPACT_ATOMS: atom_id res chain seq x y z
N MET A 1 30.17 -32.44 -40.70
CA MET A 1 31.46 -32.08 -40.07
C MET A 1 32.37 -31.25 -40.97
N LYS A 2 32.85 -31.71 -42.13
CA LYS A 2 33.87 -30.97 -42.94
C LYS A 2 33.52 -29.50 -43.29
N ARG A 3 32.25 -29.16 -43.58
CA ARG A 3 31.84 -27.74 -43.78
C ARG A 3 31.86 -26.89 -42.50
N ARG A 4 31.56 -27.45 -41.32
CA ARG A 4 31.59 -26.71 -40.03
C ARG A 4 33.03 -26.34 -39.62
N ALA A 5 34.02 -27.16 -39.96
CA ALA A 5 35.43 -26.84 -39.71
C ALA A 5 35.99 -25.76 -40.65
N ALA A 6 35.51 -25.70 -41.90
CA ALA A 6 35.94 -24.68 -42.85
C ALA A 6 35.44 -23.26 -42.49
N LEU A 7 34.25 -23.15 -41.89
CA LEU A 7 33.68 -21.85 -41.51
C LEU A 7 34.36 -21.23 -40.27
N VAL A 8 34.71 -22.06 -39.28
CA VAL A 8 35.56 -21.64 -38.14
C VAL A 8 36.90 -21.10 -38.62
N LEU A 9 37.47 -21.70 -39.69
CA LEU A 9 38.69 -21.21 -40.32
C LEU A 9 38.51 -19.80 -40.93
N VAL A 10 37.37 -19.48 -41.54
CA VAL A 10 37.10 -18.14 -42.11
C VAL A 10 37.02 -17.08 -41.02
N VAL A 11 36.31 -17.34 -39.92
CA VAL A 11 36.22 -16.42 -38.77
C VAL A 11 37.61 -16.19 -38.13
N LEU A 12 38.47 -17.20 -38.10
CA LEU A 12 39.85 -17.08 -37.63
C LEU A 12 40.74 -16.32 -38.63
N ILE A 13 40.61 -16.56 -39.94
CA ILE A 13 41.36 -15.83 -40.98
C ILE A 13 41.05 -14.32 -40.93
N LEU A 14 39.81 -13.93 -40.63
CA LEU A 14 39.39 -12.53 -40.45
C LEU A 14 40.07 -11.81 -39.27
N LEU A 15 40.61 -12.55 -38.31
CA LEU A 15 41.40 -12.01 -37.18
C LEU A 15 42.90 -11.90 -37.51
N SER A 16 43.39 -12.58 -38.55
CA SER A 16 44.82 -12.74 -38.83
C SER A 16 45.46 -11.59 -39.62
N GLY A 17 45.76 -10.49 -38.92
CA GLY A 17 46.68 -9.46 -39.43
C GLY A 17 48.13 -9.97 -39.44
N VAL A 18 48.74 -10.11 -40.62
CA VAL A 18 50.15 -10.53 -40.77
C VAL A 18 51.10 -9.35 -40.52
N PRO A 19 52.07 -9.44 -39.57
CA PRO A 19 53.12 -8.44 -39.42
C PRO A 19 54.18 -8.66 -40.51
N GLY A 20 53.94 -8.15 -41.72
CA GLY A 20 54.74 -8.56 -42.89
C GLY A 20 54.73 -7.67 -44.13
N THR A 21 54.33 -6.39 -44.05
CA THR A 21 54.60 -5.40 -45.12
C THR A 21 55.14 -4.10 -44.55
N THR A 22 56.21 -3.60 -45.14
CA THR A 22 56.83 -2.33 -44.80
C THR A 22 55.93 -1.15 -45.22
N LEU A 23 55.34 -0.47 -44.24
CA LEU A 23 54.78 0.88 -44.42
C LEU A 23 55.55 1.86 -43.54
N ALA A 24 56.64 2.40 -44.12
CA ALA A 24 57.18 3.67 -43.66
C ALA A 24 56.22 4.77 -44.16
N GLY A 25 55.47 5.38 -43.25
CA GLY A 25 54.48 6.40 -43.60
C GLY A 25 53.77 6.95 -42.36
N THR A 26 54.00 8.22 -42.09
CA THR A 26 53.40 9.00 -40.98
C THR A 26 51.88 9.16 -41.12
N GLN A 27 51.12 8.85 -40.07
CA GLN A 27 50.01 9.69 -39.59
C GLN A 27 49.53 9.28 -38.19
N GLU A 28 48.96 10.24 -37.45
CA GLU A 28 48.35 10.02 -36.14
C GLU A 28 46.96 9.38 -36.29
N GLU A 29 46.75 8.19 -35.74
CA GLU A 29 45.39 7.72 -35.42
C GLU A 29 45.15 7.86 -33.91
N LYS A 30 44.13 8.64 -33.57
CA LYS A 30 43.64 8.76 -32.19
C LYS A 30 42.98 7.45 -31.76
N ALA A 31 43.09 7.14 -30.47
CA ALA A 31 42.45 5.97 -29.87
C ALA A 31 40.94 5.94 -30.11
N GLY A 32 40.39 4.74 -30.29
CA GLY A 32 38.95 4.49 -30.16
C GLY A 32 38.10 4.51 -31.43
N THR A 33 38.51 3.84 -32.52
CA THR A 33 37.53 3.34 -33.51
C THR A 33 38.02 2.09 -34.25
N ILE A 34 37.11 1.10 -34.37
CA ILE A 34 37.09 -0.11 -35.21
C ILE A 34 38.32 -0.36 -36.11
N ASN A 35 39.03 -1.46 -35.84
CA ASN A 35 39.95 -2.10 -36.78
C ASN A 35 39.27 -2.31 -38.15
N PRO A 36 39.83 -1.84 -39.29
CA PRO A 36 39.24 -1.94 -40.62
C PRO A 36 38.72 -3.33 -41.03
N LEU A 37 39.26 -4.40 -40.42
CA LEU A 37 38.88 -5.79 -40.66
C LEU A 37 37.41 -6.13 -40.32
N PHE A 38 36.76 -5.43 -39.38
CA PHE A 38 35.34 -5.70 -39.05
C PHE A 38 34.34 -5.15 -40.07
N LYS A 39 34.76 -4.24 -40.96
CA LYS A 39 33.84 -3.50 -41.84
C LYS A 39 33.28 -4.31 -43.01
N ASN A 40 33.88 -5.45 -43.34
CA ASN A 40 33.41 -6.36 -44.40
C ASN A 40 32.56 -7.53 -43.86
N PRO A 41 32.91 -8.23 -42.77
CA PRO A 41 32.13 -9.37 -42.27
C PRO A 41 30.72 -9.01 -41.76
N LEU A 42 30.52 -7.78 -41.26
CA LEU A 42 29.20 -7.30 -40.82
C LEU A 42 28.17 -7.28 -41.97
N LYS A 43 28.62 -7.06 -43.21
CA LYS A 43 27.78 -7.16 -44.42
C LYS A 43 27.38 -8.57 -44.78
N GLU A 44 28.14 -9.58 -44.38
CA GLU A 44 27.85 -10.99 -44.68
C GLU A 44 26.99 -11.65 -43.58
N LEU A 45 27.09 -11.17 -42.33
CA LEU A 45 26.28 -11.63 -41.19
C LEU A 45 24.77 -11.41 -41.37
N SER A 46 24.37 -10.34 -42.06
CA SER A 46 22.97 -10.07 -42.42
C SER A 46 22.43 -11.07 -43.46
N THR A 47 23.31 -11.70 -44.24
CA THR A 47 23.00 -12.70 -45.28
C THR A 47 23.35 -14.15 -44.91
N ALA A 48 23.97 -14.39 -43.75
CA ALA A 48 24.44 -15.71 -43.31
C ALA A 48 23.28 -16.73 -43.12
N GLU A 49 23.51 -17.98 -43.48
CA GLU A 49 22.53 -19.07 -43.30
C GLU A 49 22.31 -19.36 -41.80
N ASP A 50 21.13 -19.85 -41.42
CA ASP A 50 20.78 -20.11 -40.01
C ASP A 50 21.79 -21.00 -39.29
N GLY A 51 22.35 -22.00 -39.98
CA GLY A 51 23.37 -22.90 -39.44
C GLY A 51 24.73 -22.24 -39.16
N GLU A 52 24.98 -21.07 -39.73
CA GLU A 52 26.19 -20.25 -39.51
C GLU A 52 25.99 -19.34 -38.30
N ARG A 53 24.80 -18.73 -38.19
CA ARG A 53 24.37 -17.95 -37.01
C ARG A 53 24.31 -18.83 -35.76
N GLU A 54 23.75 -20.04 -35.86
CA GLU A 54 23.76 -21.05 -34.80
C GLU A 54 25.17 -21.43 -34.35
N ALA A 55 26.12 -21.56 -35.29
CA ALA A 55 27.50 -21.92 -34.97
C ALA A 55 28.26 -20.77 -34.27
N LEU A 56 28.00 -19.51 -34.66
CA LEU A 56 28.55 -18.32 -33.99
C LEU A 56 27.96 -18.12 -32.59
N ILE A 57 26.64 -18.29 -32.44
CA ILE A 57 25.95 -18.28 -31.14
C ILE A 57 26.54 -19.35 -30.22
N ALA A 58 26.65 -20.59 -30.69
CA ALA A 58 27.23 -21.69 -29.91
C ALA A 58 28.72 -21.46 -29.54
N LEU A 59 29.50 -20.81 -30.40
CA LEU A 59 30.89 -20.45 -30.10
C LEU A 59 30.98 -19.37 -29.01
N MET A 60 30.14 -18.34 -29.09
CA MET A 60 30.10 -17.28 -28.07
C MET A 60 29.54 -17.79 -26.74
N GLU A 61 28.50 -18.62 -26.76
CA GLU A 61 28.00 -19.33 -25.58
C GLU A 61 29.07 -20.25 -24.98
N ALA A 62 29.87 -20.94 -25.79
CA ALA A 62 30.95 -21.79 -25.31
C ALA A 62 32.12 -21.01 -24.67
N LEU A 63 32.38 -19.79 -25.15
CA LEU A 63 33.37 -18.86 -24.58
C LEU A 63 32.87 -18.20 -23.28
N LEU A 64 31.60 -17.80 -23.22
CA LEU A 64 30.99 -17.18 -22.02
C LEU A 64 30.76 -18.20 -20.89
N ASN A 65 30.43 -19.45 -21.23
CA ASN A 65 30.25 -20.54 -20.26
C ASN A 65 31.56 -21.27 -19.90
N GLU A 66 32.73 -20.70 -20.22
CA GLU A 66 34.08 -21.25 -19.94
C GLU A 66 34.35 -22.68 -20.45
N THR A 67 33.53 -23.20 -21.37
CA THR A 67 33.67 -24.58 -21.89
C THR A 67 34.81 -24.76 -22.90
N LEU A 68 35.41 -23.66 -23.37
CA LEU A 68 36.54 -23.63 -24.32
C LEU A 68 37.88 -23.49 -23.57
N ASN A 69 38.47 -24.61 -23.18
CA ASN A 69 39.80 -24.66 -22.55
C ASN A 69 40.91 -25.00 -23.56
N GLY A 70 41.79 -24.04 -23.86
CA GLY A 70 43.04 -24.25 -24.62
C GLY A 70 43.43 -23.10 -25.57
N ASP A 71 44.63 -23.19 -26.15
CA ASP A 71 45.11 -22.30 -27.21
C ASP A 71 44.20 -22.36 -28.45
N ILE A 72 43.72 -21.22 -28.92
CA ILE A 72 43.04 -21.12 -30.23
C ILE A 72 44.10 -20.78 -31.28
N ILE A 73 44.48 -21.78 -32.08
CA ILE A 73 45.40 -21.58 -33.21
C ILE A 73 44.62 -20.92 -34.35
N VAL A 74 44.96 -19.66 -34.66
CA VAL A 74 44.32 -18.86 -35.71
C VAL A 74 44.99 -19.12 -37.06
N SER A 75 46.32 -19.17 -37.05
CA SER A 75 47.17 -19.53 -38.19
C SER A 75 48.54 -20.03 -37.69
N ASP A 76 49.43 -20.42 -38.60
CA ASP A 76 50.82 -20.76 -38.27
C ASP A 76 51.60 -19.59 -37.64
N THR A 77 51.15 -18.35 -37.88
CA THR A 77 51.77 -17.10 -37.41
C THR A 77 50.96 -16.35 -36.35
N MET A 78 49.77 -16.83 -35.95
CA MET A 78 48.92 -16.16 -34.96
C MET A 78 48.14 -17.16 -34.09
N ARG A 79 48.08 -16.89 -32.78
CA ARG A 79 47.31 -17.67 -31.80
C ARG A 79 46.59 -16.73 -30.84
N ILE A 80 45.41 -17.13 -30.39
CA ILE A 80 44.71 -16.50 -29.26
C ILE A 80 44.90 -17.39 -28.04
N ARG A 81 45.29 -16.78 -26.93
CA ARG A 81 45.67 -17.43 -25.67
C ARG A 81 45.09 -16.69 -24.47
N ASN A 82 45.15 -17.34 -23.31
CA ASN A 82 44.83 -16.74 -22.00
C ASN A 82 43.48 -16.00 -22.01
N ILE A 83 42.45 -16.70 -22.48
CA ILE A 83 41.07 -16.21 -22.51
C ILE A 83 40.49 -16.33 -21.10
N HIS A 84 39.96 -15.23 -20.57
CA HIS A 84 39.38 -15.16 -19.22
C HIS A 84 38.10 -14.32 -19.23
N TRP A 85 37.04 -14.87 -18.64
CA TRP A 85 35.78 -14.18 -18.41
C TRP A 85 35.73 -13.72 -16.96
N ASN A 86 35.48 -12.43 -16.72
CA ASN A 86 35.39 -11.87 -15.36
C ASN A 86 33.95 -11.52 -14.95
N GLY A 87 32.94 -12.11 -15.60
CA GLY A 87 31.52 -11.83 -15.36
C GLY A 87 30.97 -10.57 -16.03
N THR A 88 31.83 -9.69 -16.58
CA THR A 88 31.36 -8.46 -17.28
C THR A 88 32.14 -8.16 -18.57
N SER A 89 33.37 -8.64 -18.71
CA SER A 89 34.23 -8.44 -19.86
C SER A 89 35.07 -9.69 -20.17
N LEU A 90 35.27 -9.96 -21.45
CA LEU A 90 36.13 -11.04 -21.91
C LEU A 90 37.53 -10.47 -22.22
N ILE A 91 38.54 -11.00 -21.53
CA ILE A 91 39.93 -10.60 -21.70
C ILE A 91 40.66 -11.73 -22.42
N PHE A 92 41.48 -11.41 -23.42
CA PHE A 92 42.27 -12.40 -24.16
C PHE A 92 43.53 -11.80 -24.75
N GLN A 93 44.49 -12.65 -25.13
CA GLN A 93 45.75 -12.24 -25.74
C GLN A 93 45.84 -12.71 -27.18
N ILE A 94 46.28 -11.82 -28.07
CA ILE A 94 46.73 -12.20 -29.41
C ILE A 94 48.25 -12.30 -29.39
N TRP A 95 48.76 -13.43 -29.88
CA TRP A 95 50.17 -13.76 -29.98
C TRP A 95 50.55 -13.93 -31.46
N TRP A 96 51.58 -13.21 -31.90
CA TRP A 96 52.15 -13.33 -33.25
C TRP A 96 53.47 -14.09 -33.23
N TYR A 97 53.67 -14.96 -34.23
CA TYR A 97 54.82 -15.86 -34.33
C TYR A 97 55.54 -15.71 -35.67
N ASP A 98 56.87 -15.80 -35.61
CA ASP A 98 57.74 -16.06 -36.76
C ASP A 98 58.51 -17.35 -36.50
N ASN A 99 58.47 -18.31 -37.44
CA ASN A 99 59.15 -19.60 -37.34
C ASN A 99 58.99 -20.30 -35.97
N ASN A 100 57.75 -20.37 -35.46
CA ASN A 100 57.36 -20.88 -34.13
C ASN A 100 57.90 -20.09 -32.90
N GLN A 101 58.58 -18.96 -33.07
CA GLN A 101 58.97 -18.06 -31.97
C GLN A 101 57.99 -16.89 -31.85
N PRO A 102 57.48 -16.55 -30.64
CA PRO A 102 56.60 -15.41 -30.46
C PRO A 102 57.39 -14.10 -30.61
N ILE A 103 56.95 -13.22 -31.50
CA ILE A 103 57.62 -11.94 -31.82
C ILE A 103 56.89 -10.71 -31.29
N ALA A 104 55.59 -10.83 -31.01
CA ALA A 104 54.76 -9.79 -30.41
C ALA A 104 53.56 -10.40 -29.71
N MET A 105 53.04 -9.70 -28.73
CA MET A 105 51.81 -10.04 -28.01
C MET A 105 51.04 -8.75 -27.67
N GLN A 106 49.71 -8.84 -27.62
CA GLN A 106 48.85 -7.74 -27.21
C GLN A 106 47.63 -8.29 -26.45
N THR A 107 47.37 -7.75 -25.26
CA THR A 107 46.18 -8.05 -24.45
C THR A 107 45.02 -7.14 -24.87
N TYR A 108 43.83 -7.72 -24.99
CA TYR A 108 42.59 -7.07 -25.41
C TYR A 108 41.47 -7.31 -24.38
N LYS A 109 40.58 -6.31 -24.23
CA LYS A 109 39.32 -6.39 -23.49
C LYS A 109 38.16 -6.22 -24.46
N TRP A 110 37.19 -7.13 -24.39
CA TRP A 110 35.88 -6.97 -25.00
C TRP A 110 34.87 -6.73 -23.87
N GLU A 111 34.31 -5.53 -23.82
CA GLU A 111 33.34 -5.16 -22.79
C GLU A 111 31.93 -5.69 -23.12
N ASN A 112 31.28 -6.29 -22.12
CA ASN A 112 29.91 -6.78 -22.18
C ASN A 112 29.55 -7.61 -23.45
N PRO A 113 30.29 -8.71 -23.73
CA PRO A 113 30.02 -9.62 -24.85
C PRO A 113 28.65 -10.33 -24.79
N GLU A 114 27.97 -10.38 -23.64
CA GLU A 114 26.56 -10.82 -23.58
C GLU A 114 25.65 -9.90 -24.40
N ARG A 115 25.93 -8.59 -24.44
CA ARG A 115 25.24 -7.64 -25.32
C ARG A 115 25.44 -7.99 -26.80
N ALA A 116 26.61 -8.50 -27.17
CA ALA A 116 26.89 -8.97 -28.53
C ALA A 116 26.18 -10.29 -28.85
N LEU A 117 26.11 -11.23 -27.90
CA LEU A 117 25.30 -12.45 -28.02
C LEU A 117 23.80 -12.11 -28.17
N GLY A 118 23.30 -11.15 -27.38
CA GLY A 118 21.93 -10.65 -27.48
C GLY A 118 21.63 -9.97 -28.83
N ALA A 119 22.56 -9.19 -29.36
CA ALA A 119 22.45 -8.60 -30.69
C ALA A 119 22.44 -9.67 -31.80
N LEU A 120 23.27 -10.71 -31.70
CA LEU A 120 23.27 -11.86 -32.62
C LEU A 120 21.96 -12.66 -32.58
N ARG A 121 21.41 -12.90 -31.38
CA ARG A 121 20.11 -13.56 -31.22
C ARG A 121 18.98 -12.74 -31.84
N LYS A 122 18.99 -11.40 -31.71
CA LYS A 122 18.05 -10.49 -32.38
C LYS A 122 18.30 -10.32 -33.89
N ALA A 123 19.52 -10.55 -34.37
CA ALA A 123 19.80 -10.62 -35.80
C ALA A 123 19.16 -11.86 -36.46
N LYS A 124 18.93 -12.94 -35.69
CA LYS A 124 18.19 -14.14 -36.15
C LYS A 124 16.70 -13.85 -36.40
N THR A 125 16.10 -12.90 -35.67
CA THR A 125 14.70 -12.45 -35.87
C THR A 125 14.58 -11.25 -36.83
N GLY A 126 15.69 -10.65 -37.26
CA GLY A 126 15.72 -9.48 -38.16
C GLY A 126 15.55 -8.12 -37.45
N GLU A 127 15.60 -8.10 -36.12
CA GLU A 127 15.20 -6.95 -35.28
C GLU A 127 16.38 -6.03 -34.89
N THR A 128 17.51 -6.08 -35.60
CA THR A 128 18.69 -5.25 -35.27
C THR A 128 19.38 -4.70 -36.51
N THR A 129 19.95 -3.50 -36.40
CA THR A 129 20.66 -2.84 -37.50
C THR A 129 22.12 -3.27 -37.57
N GLU A 130 22.70 -3.23 -38.76
CA GLU A 130 24.12 -3.55 -39.01
C GLU A 130 25.06 -2.67 -38.15
N GLU A 131 24.67 -1.42 -37.91
CA GLU A 131 25.38 -0.46 -37.04
C GLU A 131 25.27 -0.83 -35.54
N SER A 132 24.14 -1.39 -35.11
CA SER A 132 23.96 -1.89 -33.74
C SER A 132 24.80 -3.15 -33.48
N LEU A 133 24.89 -4.04 -34.48
CA LEU A 133 25.81 -5.18 -34.47
C LEU A 133 27.27 -4.70 -34.42
N ALA A 134 27.65 -3.76 -35.28
CA ALA A 134 29.02 -3.21 -35.31
C ALA A 134 29.48 -2.71 -33.93
N LYS A 135 28.61 -1.96 -33.24
CA LYS A 135 28.91 -1.36 -31.94
C LYS A 135 29.07 -2.39 -30.80
N ALA A 136 28.40 -3.54 -30.89
CA ALA A 136 28.45 -4.59 -29.88
C ALA A 136 29.75 -5.44 -29.95
N PHE A 137 30.42 -5.49 -31.09
CA PHE A 137 31.67 -6.24 -31.32
C PHE A 137 32.95 -5.40 -31.12
N THR A 138 32.86 -4.31 -30.34
CA THR A 138 34.00 -3.41 -30.09
C THR A 138 34.96 -4.03 -29.07
N VAL A 139 36.25 -4.12 -29.42
CA VAL A 139 37.31 -4.69 -28.58
C VAL A 139 38.46 -3.68 -28.49
N GLU A 140 38.98 -3.44 -27.28
CA GLU A 140 40.00 -2.42 -27.01
C GLU A 140 41.31 -3.03 -26.49
N PRO A 141 42.50 -2.54 -26.90
CA PRO A 141 43.78 -3.00 -26.39
C PRO A 141 44.06 -2.41 -24.99
N LEU A 142 44.33 -3.28 -24.01
CA LEU A 142 44.47 -2.88 -22.59
C LEU A 142 45.83 -2.29 -22.21
N SER A 143 46.87 -2.54 -23.00
CA SER A 143 48.26 -2.32 -22.63
C SER A 143 49.07 -1.69 -23.75
N THR A 144 50.03 -0.84 -23.41
CA THR A 144 51.04 -0.33 -24.35
C THR A 144 52.35 -1.13 -24.32
N SER A 145 52.48 -2.10 -23.39
CA SER A 145 53.64 -2.98 -23.26
C SER A 145 53.58 -4.11 -24.28
N ARG A 146 54.55 -4.16 -25.21
CA ARG A 146 54.74 -5.24 -26.19
C ARG A 146 55.85 -6.24 -25.80
N GLY A 147 56.29 -6.26 -24.54
CA GLY A 147 57.55 -6.93 -24.17
C GLY A 147 57.59 -7.68 -22.83
N LEU A 148 57.00 -7.15 -21.76
CA LEU A 148 57.06 -7.77 -20.43
C LEU A 148 55.88 -8.72 -20.19
N GLN A 149 56.17 -9.96 -19.83
CA GLN A 149 55.18 -11.01 -19.51
C GLN A 149 55.54 -11.77 -18.23
N ILE A 150 54.55 -12.32 -17.54
CA ILE A 150 54.69 -13.40 -16.56
C ILE A 150 54.77 -14.73 -17.33
N ILE A 151 55.74 -15.58 -17.02
CA ILE A 151 55.93 -16.88 -17.68
C ILE A 151 55.76 -18.09 -16.78
N ASP A 152 55.91 -17.91 -15.46
CA ASP A 152 55.78 -18.97 -14.47
C ASP A 152 55.47 -18.37 -13.09
N VAL A 153 54.98 -19.22 -12.18
CA VAL A 153 54.77 -18.88 -10.78
C VAL A 153 55.26 -20.03 -9.90
N ASP A 154 56.14 -19.71 -8.97
CA ASP A 154 56.68 -20.64 -8.00
C ASP A 154 55.85 -20.58 -6.71
N TYR A 155 54.93 -21.53 -6.56
CA TYR A 155 54.16 -21.71 -5.32
C TYR A 155 55.05 -22.17 -4.16
N LEU A 156 54.60 -21.94 -2.92
CA LEU A 156 55.37 -22.29 -1.73
C LEU A 156 55.49 -23.82 -1.56
N THR A 157 56.62 -24.38 -1.96
CA THR A 157 56.96 -25.80 -1.78
C THR A 157 57.35 -26.12 -0.33
N ASN A 158 57.38 -27.41 0.01
CA ASN A 158 57.64 -27.92 1.37
C ASN A 158 59.06 -27.62 1.93
N ASP A 159 59.85 -26.80 1.25
CA ASP A 159 61.21 -26.37 1.57
C ASP A 159 61.29 -24.93 2.15
N ASN A 160 60.15 -24.25 2.32
CA ASN A 160 60.02 -22.95 3.01
C ASN A 160 60.76 -21.75 2.35
N ASN A 161 61.09 -21.81 1.06
CA ASN A 161 61.90 -20.77 0.39
C ASN A 161 61.13 -19.53 -0.13
N GLY A 162 59.79 -19.48 -0.02
CA GLY A 162 58.95 -18.34 -0.42
C GLY A 162 58.25 -18.50 -1.78
N GLU A 163 57.31 -17.59 -2.08
CA GLU A 163 56.53 -17.53 -3.34
C GLU A 163 57.10 -16.50 -4.31
N TYR A 164 57.22 -16.87 -5.59
CA TYR A 164 57.76 -16.01 -6.63
C TYR A 164 56.89 -15.97 -7.89
N VAL A 165 56.87 -14.82 -8.56
CA VAL A 165 56.33 -14.66 -9.91
C VAL A 165 57.50 -14.45 -10.87
N VAL A 166 57.52 -15.18 -11.98
CA VAL A 166 58.63 -15.19 -12.92
C VAL A 166 58.29 -14.32 -14.13
N LEU A 167 59.01 -13.20 -14.28
CA LEU A 167 58.84 -12.27 -15.40
C LEU A 167 59.88 -12.53 -16.48
N TYR A 168 59.50 -12.32 -17.74
CA TYR A 168 60.38 -12.39 -18.91
C TYR A 168 60.14 -11.19 -19.82
N ASN A 169 61.22 -10.64 -20.37
CA ASN A 169 61.15 -9.65 -21.43
C ASN A 169 61.33 -10.30 -22.81
N GLY A 170 60.22 -10.52 -23.51
CA GLY A 170 60.21 -11.01 -24.89
C GLY A 170 60.46 -9.95 -25.97
N GLY A 171 60.56 -8.68 -25.57
CA GLY A 171 60.86 -7.58 -26.48
C GLY A 171 62.32 -7.58 -26.93
N SER A 172 62.58 -7.03 -28.11
CA SER A 172 63.93 -6.84 -28.68
C SER A 172 64.75 -5.72 -28.01
N SER A 173 64.25 -5.11 -26.94
CA SER A 173 64.89 -4.00 -26.21
C SER A 173 64.70 -4.15 -24.70
N THR A 174 65.60 -3.55 -23.90
CA THR A 174 65.54 -3.60 -22.43
C THR A 174 64.27 -2.93 -21.90
N PHE A 175 63.46 -3.68 -21.13
CA PHE A 175 62.22 -3.19 -20.54
C PHE A 175 62.44 -2.80 -19.07
N THR A 176 61.90 -1.65 -18.65
CA THR A 176 61.98 -1.19 -17.26
C THR A 176 60.59 -0.94 -16.69
N ALA A 177 60.13 -1.83 -15.83
CA ALA A 177 58.91 -1.66 -15.04
C ALA A 177 59.28 -0.97 -13.72
N SER A 178 58.93 0.31 -13.56
CA SER A 178 59.19 1.07 -12.33
C SER A 178 57.89 1.35 -11.58
N GLY A 179 57.74 0.78 -10.39
CA GLY A 179 56.55 0.93 -9.54
C GLY A 179 55.31 0.22 -10.06
N TRP A 180 55.48 -0.93 -10.71
CA TRP A 180 54.40 -1.80 -11.20
C TRP A 180 53.89 -2.70 -10.07
N TYR A 181 52.75 -3.37 -10.28
CA TYR A 181 52.10 -4.18 -9.25
C TYR A 181 51.84 -5.61 -9.74
N LEU A 182 52.01 -6.58 -8.84
CA LEU A 182 51.50 -7.94 -8.95
C LEU A 182 50.37 -8.11 -7.93
N MET A 183 49.32 -8.82 -8.30
CA MET A 183 48.20 -9.12 -7.40
C MET A 183 47.51 -10.44 -7.80
N ASP A 184 46.78 -11.02 -6.87
CA ASP A 184 45.96 -12.21 -7.09
C ASP A 184 44.49 -11.87 -7.43
N SER A 185 43.68 -12.91 -7.63
CA SER A 185 42.24 -12.78 -7.89
C SER A 185 41.44 -12.15 -6.74
N TYR A 186 41.93 -12.17 -5.49
CA TYR A 186 41.24 -11.52 -4.37
C TYR A 186 41.45 -10.01 -4.42
N ALA A 187 42.68 -9.55 -4.63
CA ALA A 187 42.98 -8.12 -4.72
C ALA A 187 42.46 -7.48 -6.02
N TYR A 188 42.55 -8.17 -7.16
CA TYR A 188 42.10 -7.61 -8.44
C TYR A 188 40.60 -7.32 -8.44
N ASN A 189 39.79 -8.25 -7.93
CA ASN A 189 38.32 -8.16 -7.94
C ASN A 189 37.71 -7.39 -6.75
N ASN A 190 38.52 -6.90 -5.81
CA ASN A 190 38.03 -6.19 -4.63
C ASN A 190 38.30 -4.69 -4.76
N GLU A 191 37.25 -3.89 -5.01
CA GLU A 191 37.34 -2.43 -5.16
C GLU A 191 38.06 -1.73 -4.00
N ARG A 192 38.01 -2.29 -2.77
CA ARG A 192 38.72 -1.74 -1.61
C ARG A 192 40.25 -1.76 -1.79
N CYS A 193 40.78 -2.64 -2.62
CA CYS A 193 42.20 -2.72 -2.97
C CYS A 193 42.65 -1.69 -4.04
N TRP A 194 41.75 -0.87 -4.58
CA TRP A 194 42.06 0.16 -5.59
C TRP A 194 41.94 1.57 -5.02
N VAL A 195 42.69 2.53 -5.58
CA VAL A 195 42.62 3.96 -5.21
C VAL A 195 41.57 4.64 -6.09
N ASN A 196 40.58 5.31 -5.48
CA ASN A 196 39.49 6.00 -6.18
C ASN A 196 39.92 7.37 -6.72
N GLU A 197 40.99 7.40 -7.51
CA GLU A 197 41.49 8.56 -8.25
C GLU A 197 41.72 8.18 -9.73
N THR A 198 41.86 9.14 -10.63
CA THR A 198 42.01 8.86 -12.07
C THR A 198 43.47 9.11 -12.52
N PRO A 199 44.22 8.10 -12.99
CA PRO A 199 43.81 6.71 -13.21
C PRO A 199 43.84 5.85 -11.92
N SER A 200 42.93 4.89 -11.83
CA SER A 200 42.78 4.02 -10.65
C SER A 200 43.97 3.07 -10.55
N ILE A 201 44.76 3.20 -9.47
CA ILE A 201 45.93 2.36 -9.21
C ILE A 201 45.71 1.45 -7.99
N PRO A 202 46.40 0.30 -7.91
CA PRO A 202 46.33 -0.56 -6.73
C PRO A 202 46.84 0.15 -5.46
N LYS A 203 46.11 -0.01 -4.34
CA LYS A 203 46.60 0.35 -3.01
C LYS A 203 47.72 -0.61 -2.62
N ASN A 204 48.83 -0.06 -2.12
CA ASN A 204 49.78 -0.85 -1.34
C ASN A 204 49.06 -1.36 -0.08
N HIS A 205 49.39 -2.57 0.39
CA HIS A 205 48.91 -3.10 1.66
C HIS A 205 47.41 -3.39 1.69
N CYS A 206 46.92 -4.15 0.69
CA CYS A 206 45.54 -4.63 0.72
C CYS A 206 45.43 -5.92 1.54
N TYR A 207 45.15 -5.77 2.83
CA TYR A 207 45.05 -6.87 3.77
C TYR A 207 43.70 -7.59 3.71
N ASP A 208 43.72 -8.92 3.78
CA ASP A 208 42.53 -9.71 4.12
C ASP A 208 42.24 -9.72 5.64
N SER A 209 41.16 -10.40 6.05
CA SER A 209 40.79 -10.56 7.46
C SER A 209 41.79 -11.37 8.30
N PHE A 210 42.79 -11.99 7.68
CA PHE A 210 43.88 -12.72 8.33
C PHE A 210 45.20 -11.93 8.35
N GLY A 211 45.23 -10.71 7.78
CA GLY A 211 46.39 -9.83 7.75
C GLY A 211 47.40 -10.12 6.63
N ARG A 212 47.00 -10.81 5.56
CA ARG A 212 47.86 -11.12 4.40
C ARG A 212 47.73 -10.04 3.33
N ASP A 213 48.85 -9.57 2.79
CA ASP A 213 48.89 -8.48 1.78
C ASP A 213 48.77 -9.05 0.36
N HIS A 214 47.64 -8.82 -0.29
CA HIS A 214 47.33 -9.37 -1.62
C HIS A 214 47.86 -8.52 -2.79
N VAL A 215 48.56 -7.41 -2.52
CA VAL A 215 49.14 -6.52 -3.56
C VAL A 215 50.64 -6.31 -3.35
N ARG A 216 51.44 -6.67 -4.37
CA ARG A 216 52.90 -6.54 -4.35
C ARG A 216 53.41 -5.53 -5.38
N LYS A 217 53.76 -4.32 -4.91
CA LYS A 217 54.47 -3.33 -5.74
C LYS A 217 55.95 -3.69 -5.91
N PHE A 218 56.47 -3.56 -7.13
CA PHE A 218 57.86 -3.87 -7.48
C PHE A 218 58.46 -2.93 -8.55
N SER A 219 59.78 -2.95 -8.68
CA SER A 219 60.51 -2.29 -9.77
C SER A 219 61.60 -3.22 -10.31
N VAL A 220 61.72 -3.33 -11.63
CA VAL A 220 62.69 -4.19 -12.31
C VAL A 220 63.12 -3.61 -13.67
N SER A 221 64.36 -3.89 -14.07
CA SER A 221 64.85 -3.64 -15.44
C SER A 221 65.42 -4.94 -16.00
N LEU A 222 64.98 -5.33 -17.20
CA LEU A 222 65.19 -6.64 -17.82
C LEU A 222 65.68 -6.48 -19.26
N GLY A 223 66.84 -7.04 -19.59
CA GLY A 223 67.36 -7.06 -20.96
C GLY A 223 66.48 -7.90 -21.92
N PRO A 224 66.71 -7.81 -23.24
CA PRO A 224 66.03 -8.67 -24.22
C PRO A 224 66.26 -10.14 -23.91
N GLY A 225 65.19 -10.92 -23.80
CA GLY A 225 65.23 -12.34 -23.45
C GLY A 225 65.56 -12.64 -21.98
N GLU A 226 65.66 -11.63 -21.10
CA GLU A 226 65.99 -11.85 -19.69
C GLU A 226 64.77 -12.34 -18.88
N VAL A 227 65.01 -13.33 -18.02
CA VAL A 227 64.04 -13.86 -17.03
C VAL A 227 64.44 -13.42 -15.63
N ARG A 228 63.47 -13.01 -14.79
CA ARG A 228 63.72 -12.72 -13.36
C ARG A 228 62.54 -13.07 -12.46
N ARG A 229 62.83 -13.67 -11.31
CA ARG A 229 61.87 -14.00 -10.24
C ARG A 229 61.66 -12.78 -9.34
N ILE A 230 60.40 -12.42 -9.09
CA ILE A 230 59.97 -11.37 -8.17
C ILE A 230 59.35 -12.05 -6.94
N LEU A 231 59.88 -11.78 -5.74
CA LEU A 231 59.37 -12.33 -4.49
C LEU A 231 58.04 -11.68 -4.11
N VAL A 232 56.99 -12.50 -3.94
CA VAL A 232 55.64 -12.08 -3.59
C VAL A 232 55.36 -12.32 -2.11
N ALA A 233 55.58 -13.54 -1.61
CA ALA A 233 55.46 -13.88 -0.19
C ALA A 233 56.73 -14.58 0.34
N SER A 234 57.03 -14.41 1.62
CA SER A 234 58.29 -14.88 2.24
C SER A 234 58.13 -16.04 3.23
N SER A 235 56.88 -16.46 3.49
CA SER A 235 56.52 -17.53 4.43
C SER A 235 55.14 -18.09 4.09
N SER A 236 54.86 -19.33 4.52
CA SER A 236 53.53 -19.95 4.39
C SER A 236 52.40 -19.16 5.08
N SER A 237 52.72 -18.40 6.14
CA SER A 237 51.78 -17.49 6.81
C SER A 237 51.45 -16.22 6.03
N SER A 238 52.32 -15.85 5.07
CA SER A 238 52.13 -14.70 4.17
C SER A 238 51.73 -15.09 2.74
N ALA A 239 51.55 -16.39 2.49
CA ALA A 239 51.23 -16.97 1.19
C ALA A 239 49.91 -16.40 0.62
N ILE A 240 49.94 -15.99 -0.65
CA ILE A 240 48.76 -15.49 -1.37
C ILE A 240 48.45 -16.31 -2.63
N LEU A 241 49.38 -17.15 -3.12
CA LEU A 241 49.13 -18.03 -4.28
C LEU A 241 48.86 -19.47 -3.81
N ASN A 242 47.65 -19.97 -4.07
CA ASN A 242 47.25 -21.33 -3.72
C ASN A 242 47.51 -22.34 -4.86
N ASN A 243 47.81 -23.59 -4.47
CA ASN A 243 48.12 -24.71 -5.37
C ASN A 243 46.91 -25.24 -6.18
N ALA A 244 45.75 -24.56 -6.18
CA ALA A 244 44.53 -24.99 -6.86
C ALA A 244 44.20 -24.19 -8.14
N GLY A 245 45.07 -23.24 -8.54
CA GLY A 245 44.98 -22.58 -9.85
C GLY A 245 44.71 -21.08 -9.81
N ASP A 246 45.29 -20.35 -8.86
CA ASP A 246 45.14 -18.88 -8.79
C ASP A 246 45.72 -18.17 -10.03
N THR A 247 45.05 -17.07 -10.40
CA THR A 247 45.47 -16.17 -11.48
C THR A 247 46.27 -15.01 -10.90
N VAL A 248 47.42 -14.73 -11.51
CA VAL A 248 48.26 -13.56 -11.18
C VAL A 248 48.08 -12.48 -12.24
N TYR A 249 47.77 -11.27 -11.79
CA TYR A 249 47.58 -10.09 -12.64
C TYR A 249 48.81 -9.16 -12.50
N LEU A 250 49.39 -8.76 -13.64
CA LEU A 250 50.44 -7.76 -13.73
C LEU A 250 49.82 -6.41 -14.13
N ILE A 251 49.90 -5.43 -13.25
CA ILE A 251 49.35 -4.08 -13.45
C ILE A 251 50.49 -3.08 -13.64
N ASP A 252 50.38 -2.21 -14.64
CA ASP A 252 51.36 -1.15 -14.88
C ASP A 252 51.30 -0.05 -13.80
N ASN A 253 52.26 0.87 -13.83
CA ASN A 253 52.33 1.97 -12.87
C ASN A 253 51.27 3.07 -13.06
N LYS A 254 50.35 2.90 -14.03
CA LYS A 254 49.19 3.76 -14.28
C LYS A 254 47.86 3.02 -14.02
N GLY A 255 47.90 1.77 -13.54
CA GLY A 255 46.71 1.00 -13.21
C GLY A 255 46.16 0.14 -14.35
N ASN A 256 46.79 0.13 -15.52
CA ASN A 256 46.34 -0.70 -16.64
C ASN A 256 46.80 -2.15 -16.47
N LEU A 257 45.92 -3.08 -16.84
CA LEU A 257 46.26 -4.51 -16.90
C LEU A 257 47.27 -4.76 -18.04
N ALA A 258 48.51 -5.11 -17.66
CA ALA A 258 49.59 -5.34 -18.60
C ALA A 258 49.66 -6.81 -19.05
N ASP A 259 49.50 -7.76 -18.12
CA ASP A 259 49.53 -9.21 -18.40
C ASP A 259 48.68 -10.00 -17.37
N ILE A 260 48.22 -11.19 -17.76
CA ILE A 260 47.53 -12.16 -16.89
C ILE A 260 48.23 -13.52 -17.05
N TYR A 261 48.59 -14.12 -15.92
CA TYR A 261 49.04 -15.51 -15.87
C TYR A 261 48.09 -16.36 -15.04
N SER A 262 47.27 -17.16 -15.73
CA SER A 262 46.55 -18.29 -15.16
C SER A 262 47.33 -19.56 -15.49
N TYR A 263 47.74 -20.30 -14.46
CA TYR A 263 48.63 -21.44 -14.61
C TYR A 263 47.95 -22.62 -15.34
N THR A 264 48.20 -22.74 -16.65
CA THR A 264 47.63 -23.76 -17.54
C THR A 264 48.72 -24.71 -18.04
N GLY A 265 49.39 -25.37 -17.10
CA GLY A 265 50.51 -26.26 -17.40
C GLY A 265 50.17 -27.50 -18.26
N ALA A 266 51.20 -28.12 -18.84
CA ALA A 266 51.11 -29.40 -19.54
C ALA A 266 51.77 -30.56 -18.76
N PRO A 267 51.25 -31.79 -18.81
CA PRO A 267 51.84 -32.92 -18.08
C PRO A 267 53.05 -33.55 -18.79
N LYS A 268 54.08 -33.92 -18.03
CA LYS A 268 55.34 -34.50 -18.52
C LYS A 268 55.69 -35.79 -17.78
N VAL A 269 54.99 -36.87 -18.12
CA VAL A 269 55.06 -38.17 -17.43
C VAL A 269 56.11 -39.11 -18.04
N THR A 270 56.96 -39.72 -17.21
CA THR A 270 57.94 -40.74 -17.61
C THR A 270 57.84 -42.02 -16.75
N VAL A 271 58.16 -43.19 -17.34
CA VAL A 271 58.23 -44.47 -16.63
C VAL A 271 59.67 -44.71 -16.18
N ARG A 272 59.98 -44.46 -14.89
CA ARG A 272 61.36 -44.54 -14.37
C ARG A 272 61.82 -45.97 -14.03
N ARG A 273 60.97 -46.79 -13.41
CA ARG A 273 61.34 -48.15 -12.94
C ARG A 273 60.13 -49.05 -12.77
N ILE A 274 60.32 -50.36 -12.95
CA ILE A 274 59.33 -51.41 -12.68
C ILE A 274 59.86 -52.37 -11.61
N SER A 275 58.99 -52.87 -10.75
CA SER A 275 59.26 -53.97 -9.82
C SER A 275 58.00 -54.82 -9.60
N TYR A 276 58.13 -56.03 -9.06
CA TYR A 276 57.00 -56.96 -8.91
C TYR A 276 57.05 -57.73 -7.59
N SER A 277 55.87 -58.17 -7.13
CA SER A 277 55.66 -58.94 -5.91
C SER A 277 54.48 -59.93 -6.10
N PRO A 278 54.49 -61.12 -5.47
CA PRO A 278 55.62 -61.72 -4.74
C PRO A 278 56.82 -62.01 -5.65
N SER A 279 58.01 -62.07 -5.07
CA SER A 279 59.26 -62.37 -5.76
C SER A 279 60.15 -63.26 -4.89
N PRO A 280 60.43 -64.52 -5.28
CA PRO A 280 59.89 -65.21 -6.45
C PRO A 280 58.39 -65.54 -6.30
N PRO A 281 57.56 -65.35 -7.35
CA PRO A 281 56.14 -65.75 -7.31
C PRO A 281 55.92 -67.27 -7.33
N LYS A 282 54.74 -67.70 -6.90
CA LYS A 282 54.24 -69.09 -6.92
C LYS A 282 53.06 -69.25 -7.88
N GLU A 283 52.79 -70.45 -8.38
CA GLU A 283 51.67 -70.68 -9.29
C GLU A 283 50.38 -70.43 -8.53
N GLY A 284 49.48 -69.69 -9.19
CA GLY A 284 48.28 -69.21 -8.58
C GLY A 284 48.44 -67.82 -8.00
N ASP A 285 49.65 -67.38 -7.63
CA ASP A 285 49.87 -66.00 -7.19
C ASP A 285 49.41 -65.02 -8.27
N TYR A 286 49.01 -63.84 -7.79
CA TYR A 286 48.82 -62.71 -8.67
C TYR A 286 50.09 -61.88 -8.66
N LEU A 287 50.66 -61.65 -9.84
CA LEU A 287 51.74 -60.70 -9.97
C LEU A 287 51.17 -59.30 -9.72
N HIS A 288 51.73 -58.61 -8.74
CA HIS A 288 51.48 -57.22 -8.43
C HIS A 288 52.69 -56.42 -8.90
N VAL A 289 52.49 -55.47 -9.81
CA VAL A 289 53.56 -54.71 -10.45
C VAL A 289 53.51 -53.27 -9.98
N THR A 290 54.63 -52.79 -9.42
CA THR A 290 54.82 -51.41 -9.01
C THR A 290 55.63 -50.68 -10.07
N ILE A 291 55.06 -49.61 -10.61
CA ILE A 291 55.62 -48.80 -11.69
C ILE A 291 55.86 -47.41 -11.13
N ASN A 292 57.12 -46.98 -11.06
CA ASN A 292 57.46 -45.61 -10.67
C ASN A 292 57.24 -44.70 -11.88
N LEU A 293 56.20 -43.88 -11.79
CA LEU A 293 55.90 -42.81 -12.73
C LEU A 293 56.41 -41.48 -12.15
N ASP A 294 56.89 -40.62 -13.02
CA ASP A 294 57.35 -39.29 -12.65
C ASP A 294 56.71 -38.27 -13.58
N ASN A 295 55.80 -37.46 -13.06
CA ASN A 295 55.29 -36.30 -13.77
C ASN A 295 56.06 -35.07 -13.32
N SER A 296 57.12 -34.71 -14.05
CA SER A 296 57.88 -33.49 -13.80
C SER A 296 57.17 -32.24 -14.36
N GLY A 297 55.86 -32.34 -14.60
CA GLY A 297 55.06 -31.33 -15.29
C GLY A 297 54.06 -30.63 -14.36
N PRO A 298 53.73 -29.37 -14.66
CA PRO A 298 52.83 -28.49 -13.88
C PRO A 298 51.37 -28.97 -13.74
N VAL A 299 50.88 -29.87 -14.59
CA VAL A 299 49.47 -30.32 -14.57
C VAL A 299 49.37 -31.85 -14.59
N ASN A 300 48.25 -32.35 -14.08
CA ASN A 300 47.94 -33.77 -13.91
C ASN A 300 47.92 -34.56 -15.24
N GLY A 301 48.86 -35.49 -15.39
CA GLY A 301 49.01 -36.32 -16.59
C GLY A 301 48.03 -37.47 -16.67
N LYS A 302 46.95 -37.28 -17.44
CA LYS A 302 45.99 -38.34 -17.76
C LYS A 302 46.48 -39.16 -18.95
N GLY A 303 46.56 -40.46 -18.75
CA GLY A 303 46.97 -41.41 -19.78
C GLY A 303 46.65 -42.83 -19.33
N HIS A 304 47.15 -43.79 -20.07
CA HIS A 304 47.03 -45.20 -19.72
C HIS A 304 48.38 -45.89 -19.69
N ILE A 305 48.55 -46.73 -18.66
CA ILE A 305 49.66 -47.68 -18.60
C ILE A 305 49.25 -48.96 -19.30
N GLU A 306 50.13 -49.45 -20.15
CA GLU A 306 50.07 -50.71 -20.85
C GLU A 306 51.18 -51.62 -20.30
N LEU A 307 50.78 -52.71 -19.65
CA LEU A 307 51.67 -53.79 -19.20
C LEU A 307 51.64 -54.92 -20.20
N TYR A 308 52.82 -55.31 -20.67
CA TYR A 308 53.05 -56.43 -21.56
C TYR A 308 53.81 -57.54 -20.83
N LEU A 309 53.45 -58.80 -21.07
CA LEU A 309 54.23 -59.97 -20.66
C LEU A 309 54.59 -60.76 -21.92
N ASP A 310 55.87 -61.06 -22.10
CA ASP A 310 56.43 -61.74 -23.28
C ASP A 310 55.99 -61.11 -24.62
N GLY A 311 55.83 -59.78 -24.62
CA GLY A 311 55.37 -58.99 -25.78
C GLY A 311 53.85 -58.90 -25.96
N VAL A 312 53.05 -59.63 -25.18
CA VAL A 312 51.58 -59.60 -25.24
C VAL A 312 51.02 -58.62 -24.20
N LEU A 313 50.10 -57.73 -24.60
CA LEU A 313 49.42 -56.80 -23.68
C LEU A 313 48.56 -57.60 -22.68
N ILE A 314 48.97 -57.64 -21.40
CA ILE A 314 48.26 -58.37 -20.35
C ILE A 314 47.32 -57.48 -19.53
N LYS A 315 47.60 -56.19 -19.41
CA LYS A 315 46.73 -55.26 -18.68
C LYS A 315 46.95 -53.82 -19.15
N LYS A 316 45.84 -53.09 -19.33
CA LYS A 316 45.80 -51.65 -19.57
C LYS A 316 45.03 -50.99 -18.44
N SER A 317 45.49 -49.84 -17.96
CA SER A 317 44.80 -49.07 -16.92
C SER A 317 45.00 -47.59 -17.13
N ALA A 318 43.91 -46.81 -17.07
CA ALA A 318 44.01 -45.37 -16.95
C ALA A 318 44.73 -45.00 -15.64
N VAL A 319 45.54 -43.95 -15.69
CA VAL A 319 46.20 -43.34 -14.53
C VAL A 319 46.19 -41.83 -14.72
N THR A 320 46.03 -41.12 -13.61
CA THR A 320 46.34 -39.69 -13.52
C THR A 320 47.59 -39.56 -12.68
N VAL A 321 48.68 -39.05 -13.25
CA VAL A 321 49.91 -38.78 -12.49
C VAL A 321 49.90 -37.30 -12.12
N TYR A 322 49.80 -37.00 -10.83
CA TYR A 322 49.62 -35.62 -10.36
C TYR A 322 50.81 -34.71 -10.71
N ALA A 323 50.55 -33.41 -10.81
CA ALA A 323 51.56 -32.39 -11.10
C ALA A 323 52.77 -32.47 -10.15
N TYR A 324 53.97 -32.30 -10.69
CA TYR A 324 55.27 -32.41 -10.01
C TYR A 324 55.43 -33.61 -9.06
N HIS A 325 54.73 -34.72 -9.32
CA HIS A 325 54.68 -35.85 -8.40
C HIS A 325 55.34 -37.09 -8.98
N THR A 326 56.19 -37.71 -8.16
CA THR A 326 56.67 -39.08 -8.36
C THR A 326 55.70 -40.04 -7.70
N TRP A 327 55.04 -40.87 -8.51
CA TRP A 327 53.96 -41.74 -8.08
C TRP A 327 54.31 -43.22 -8.30
N GLU A 328 54.23 -44.04 -7.25
CA GLU A 328 54.27 -45.50 -7.38
C GLU A 328 52.91 -46.07 -7.80
N TYR A 329 52.72 -46.29 -9.10
CA TYR A 329 51.49 -46.90 -9.61
C TYR A 329 51.53 -48.42 -9.44
N LYS A 330 50.73 -48.91 -8.48
CA LYS A 330 50.67 -50.33 -8.11
C LYS A 330 49.51 -51.00 -8.82
N MET A 331 49.84 -51.75 -9.86
CA MET A 331 48.89 -52.59 -10.58
C MET A 331 48.85 -53.96 -9.91
N TYR A 332 47.76 -54.23 -9.20
CA TYR A 332 47.55 -55.52 -8.55
C TYR A 332 46.90 -56.52 -9.51
N ASN A 333 47.18 -57.81 -9.35
CA ASN A 333 46.55 -58.88 -10.12
C ASN A 333 46.68 -58.67 -11.64
N VAL A 334 47.90 -58.37 -12.13
CA VAL A 334 48.12 -58.05 -13.55
C VAL A 334 48.19 -59.28 -14.42
N TRP A 335 48.80 -60.32 -13.87
CA TRP A 335 48.95 -61.63 -14.47
C TRP A 335 48.84 -62.65 -13.36
N ARG A 336 48.21 -63.78 -13.68
CA ARG A 336 48.16 -64.91 -12.77
C ARG A 336 49.34 -65.80 -13.10
N ALA A 337 50.21 -66.00 -12.11
CA ALA A 337 51.45 -66.68 -12.29
C ALA A 337 51.23 -68.14 -12.71
N THR A 338 51.72 -68.49 -13.91
CA THR A 338 51.82 -69.87 -14.42
C THR A 338 53.28 -70.33 -14.36
N PRO A 339 53.57 -71.63 -14.19
CA PRO A 339 54.94 -72.14 -14.17
C PRO A 339 55.71 -71.76 -15.43
N GLY A 340 56.87 -71.14 -15.28
CA GLY A 340 57.64 -70.62 -16.42
C GLY A 340 58.64 -69.53 -16.04
N SER A 341 59.20 -68.88 -17.05
CA SER A 341 60.11 -67.73 -16.96
C SER A 341 59.69 -66.68 -17.97
N HIS A 342 59.45 -65.44 -17.54
CA HIS A 342 58.69 -64.44 -18.32
C HIS A 342 59.33 -63.04 -18.26
N VAL A 343 59.16 -62.24 -19.32
CA VAL A 343 59.62 -60.84 -19.45
C VAL A 343 58.43 -59.89 -19.33
N LEU A 344 58.54 -58.88 -18.47
CA LEU A 344 57.51 -57.90 -18.13
C LEU A 344 57.94 -56.49 -18.57
N THR A 345 57.11 -55.80 -19.36
CA THR A 345 57.35 -54.44 -19.87
C THR A 345 56.17 -53.54 -19.48
N ALA A 346 56.44 -52.31 -19.02
CA ALA A 346 55.41 -51.29 -18.79
C ALA A 346 55.64 -50.07 -19.68
N ARG A 347 54.56 -49.51 -20.20
CA ARG A 347 54.54 -48.35 -21.09
C ARG A 347 53.45 -47.37 -20.67
N PHE A 348 53.76 -46.10 -20.43
CA PHE A 348 52.76 -45.05 -20.28
C PHE A 348 52.48 -44.40 -21.64
N VAL A 349 51.22 -44.29 -22.01
CA VAL A 349 50.73 -43.65 -23.23
C VAL A 349 49.80 -42.49 -22.80
N PRO A 350 50.11 -41.23 -23.13
CA PRO A 350 49.28 -40.08 -22.73
C PRO A 350 47.99 -40.01 -23.56
N ASP A 351 46.85 -39.75 -22.90
CA ASP A 351 45.55 -39.58 -23.58
C ASP A 351 45.46 -38.22 -24.30
N TYR A 352 46.28 -37.25 -23.87
CA TYR A 352 46.36 -35.89 -24.41
C TYR A 352 47.25 -35.77 -25.67
N GLY A 353 47.71 -36.89 -26.24
CA GLY A 353 48.51 -36.91 -27.48
C GLY A 353 49.99 -36.55 -27.26
N GLY A 354 50.84 -37.57 -27.16
CA GLY A 354 52.29 -37.40 -26.98
C GLY A 354 53.05 -38.72 -27.04
N SER A 355 54.38 -38.66 -27.09
CA SER A 355 55.25 -39.84 -27.21
C SER A 355 55.19 -40.74 -25.97
N PRO A 356 54.89 -42.05 -26.09
CA PRO A 356 54.88 -42.99 -24.97
C PRO A 356 56.25 -43.23 -24.34
N SER A 357 56.28 -43.53 -23.02
CA SER A 357 57.49 -43.84 -22.24
C SER A 357 57.45 -45.28 -21.71
N SER A 358 58.56 -46.05 -21.68
CA SER A 358 58.54 -47.49 -21.32
C SER A 358 59.81 -48.03 -20.62
N SER A 359 59.67 -49.16 -19.90
CA SER A 359 60.74 -49.90 -19.18
C SER A 359 60.42 -51.42 -19.08
N SER A 360 61.39 -52.30 -18.71
CA SER A 360 61.23 -53.79 -18.72
C SER A 360 62.04 -54.57 -17.64
N THR A 361 61.64 -55.81 -17.30
CA THR A 361 62.29 -56.75 -16.33
C THR A 361 61.87 -58.24 -16.52
N THR A 362 62.35 -59.22 -15.72
CA THR A 362 62.15 -60.71 -15.92
C THR A 362 61.86 -61.49 -14.61
N LEU A 363 61.07 -62.61 -14.61
CA LEU A 363 60.56 -63.37 -13.41
C LEU A 363 60.25 -64.90 -13.59
N LYS A 364 60.06 -65.72 -12.51
CA LYS A 364 59.86 -67.23 -12.48
C LYS A 364 58.87 -67.80 -11.38
N VAL A 365 58.21 -69.01 -11.50
CA VAL A 365 56.93 -69.44 -10.76
C VAL A 365 56.72 -70.96 -10.30
N SER A 366 55.91 -71.36 -9.23
CA SER A 366 55.41 -72.77 -8.82
C SER A 366 54.27 -73.00 -7.69
N GLU A 367 53.39 -74.06 -7.72
CA GLU A 367 52.06 -74.53 -7.06
C GLU A 367 51.46 -74.26 -5.58
N SER A 368 50.14 -74.59 -5.28
CA SER A 368 49.38 -74.46 -3.94
C SER A 368 47.86 -74.97 -3.71
N ARG A 369 47.23 -74.88 -2.46
CA ARG A 369 45.85 -75.40 -2.00
C ARG A 369 44.93 -74.45 -1.10
N PRO A 370 43.56 -74.59 -0.98
CA PRO A 370 42.58 -73.64 -0.30
C PRO A 370 42.24 -73.75 1.23
N TYR A 371 41.70 -72.67 1.87
CA TYR A 371 41.28 -72.55 3.30
C TYR A 371 40.30 -71.35 3.64
N ILE A 372 39.70 -71.27 4.85
CA ILE A 372 38.91 -70.10 5.36
C ILE A 372 39.84 -69.07 6.01
N SER A 373 39.72 -67.77 5.67
CA SER A 373 40.59 -66.70 6.20
C SER A 373 39.94 -65.74 7.21
N GLY A 374 38.62 -65.75 7.37
CA GLY A 374 37.94 -64.97 8.41
C GLY A 374 36.43 -64.93 8.27
N VAL A 375 35.73 -64.70 9.39
CA VAL A 375 34.27 -64.58 9.46
C VAL A 375 33.91 -63.33 10.25
N SER A 376 32.95 -62.55 9.75
CA SER A 376 32.25 -61.49 10.48
C SER A 376 30.74 -61.73 10.42
N HIS A 377 29.96 -61.07 11.28
CA HIS A 377 28.50 -61.19 11.30
C HIS A 377 27.81 -59.84 11.47
N THR A 378 26.52 -59.79 11.12
CA THR A 378 25.62 -58.67 11.46
C THR A 378 25.31 -58.62 12.97
N MET A 379 24.62 -57.57 13.42
CA MET A 379 24.17 -57.46 14.81
C MET A 379 23.36 -58.70 15.25
N LEU A 380 23.53 -59.10 16.51
CA LEU A 380 23.00 -60.35 17.06
C LEU A 380 21.67 -60.10 17.79
N VAL A 381 20.63 -59.81 17.02
CA VAL A 381 19.29 -59.50 17.53
C VAL A 381 18.34 -60.66 17.23
N GLU A 382 17.53 -61.08 18.20
CA GLU A 382 16.58 -62.19 18.04
C GLU A 382 15.61 -61.96 16.87
N LYS A 383 15.10 -63.04 16.28
CA LYS A 383 14.12 -63.05 15.17
C LYS A 383 14.59 -62.39 13.86
N HIS A 384 15.66 -61.59 13.87
CA HIS A 384 16.23 -60.92 12.69
C HIS A 384 17.32 -61.79 12.05
N PRO A 385 17.38 -61.91 10.71
CA PRO A 385 18.35 -62.79 10.06
C PRO A 385 19.81 -62.39 10.33
N ILE A 386 20.58 -63.24 11.01
CA ILE A 386 22.02 -63.05 11.18
C ILE A 386 22.73 -63.56 9.93
N ARG A 387 23.52 -62.68 9.31
CA ARG A 387 24.36 -62.99 8.16
C ARG A 387 25.80 -63.16 8.60
N PHE A 388 26.36 -64.35 8.39
CA PHE A 388 27.78 -64.63 8.55
C PHE A 388 28.49 -64.45 7.21
N HIS A 389 29.36 -63.45 7.13
CA HIS A 389 30.16 -63.16 5.94
C HIS A 389 31.51 -63.88 6.05
N VAL A 390 31.68 -64.92 5.23
CA VAL A 390 32.77 -65.90 5.31
C VAL A 390 33.77 -65.68 4.18
N ASN A 391 35.00 -65.31 4.51
CA ASN A 391 36.08 -65.17 3.55
C ASN A 391 36.79 -66.51 3.34
N VAL A 392 36.90 -66.97 2.10
CA VAL A 392 37.61 -68.21 1.71
C VAL A 392 38.69 -67.89 0.69
N VAL A 393 39.88 -68.45 0.89
CA VAL A 393 41.05 -68.25 0.03
C VAL A 393 41.46 -69.58 -0.62
N ASN A 394 41.50 -69.61 -1.95
CA ASN A 394 42.22 -70.58 -2.75
C ASN A 394 43.50 -69.93 -3.35
N PRO A 395 44.68 -70.14 -2.73
CA PRO A 395 45.96 -69.69 -3.26
C PRO A 395 46.25 -70.17 -4.69
N SER A 396 45.76 -71.36 -5.07
CA SER A 396 46.09 -71.96 -6.38
C SER A 396 45.50 -71.16 -7.53
N GLY A 397 44.41 -70.43 -7.32
CA GLY A 397 43.82 -69.55 -8.33
C GLY A 397 43.01 -70.24 -9.44
N ASN A 398 43.15 -71.55 -9.61
CA ASN A 398 42.34 -72.37 -10.51
C ASN A 398 40.99 -72.68 -9.83
N ARG A 399 39.94 -72.96 -10.61
CA ARG A 399 38.63 -73.34 -10.03
C ARG A 399 38.80 -74.58 -9.13
N LYS A 400 38.44 -74.44 -7.85
CA LYS A 400 38.24 -75.57 -6.92
C LYS A 400 36.78 -75.52 -6.47
N ASP A 401 35.99 -76.53 -6.79
CA ASP A 401 34.64 -76.67 -6.25
C ASP A 401 34.72 -77.02 -4.74
N VAL A 402 33.87 -76.38 -3.94
CA VAL A 402 33.88 -76.43 -2.47
C VAL A 402 32.46 -76.40 -1.90
N ILE A 403 32.31 -76.86 -0.66
CA ILE A 403 31.05 -76.75 0.08
C ILE A 403 31.31 -76.02 1.40
N LEU A 404 30.51 -74.99 1.69
CA LEU A 404 30.44 -74.36 3.00
C LEU A 404 29.19 -74.79 3.75
N LYS A 405 29.31 -74.97 5.06
CA LYS A 405 28.22 -75.30 5.98
C LYS A 405 28.31 -74.46 7.24
N LEU A 406 27.18 -73.89 7.66
CA LEU A 406 26.98 -73.21 8.95
C LEU A 406 26.21 -74.15 9.87
N PHE A 407 26.77 -74.39 11.05
CA PHE A 407 26.13 -75.11 12.15
C PHE A 407 25.87 -74.15 13.30
N VAL A 408 24.74 -74.30 13.97
CA VAL A 408 24.42 -73.63 15.23
C VAL A 408 23.92 -74.68 16.20
N ASP A 409 24.51 -74.73 17.40
CA ASP A 409 24.27 -75.73 18.44
C ASP A 409 24.35 -77.18 17.91
N GLY A 410 25.32 -77.41 17.01
CA GLY A 410 25.56 -78.69 16.34
C GLY A 410 24.63 -79.00 15.14
N VAL A 411 23.59 -78.20 14.88
CA VAL A 411 22.62 -78.42 13.79
C VAL A 411 23.04 -77.67 12.53
N GLU A 412 23.06 -78.32 11.36
CA GLU A 412 23.35 -77.67 10.07
C GLU A 412 22.17 -76.75 9.68
N ILE A 413 22.34 -75.44 9.80
CA ILE A 413 21.28 -74.44 9.53
C ILE A 413 21.42 -73.73 8.17
N SER A 414 22.61 -73.80 7.54
CA SER A 414 22.85 -73.20 6.23
C SER A 414 23.91 -74.00 5.46
N ARG A 415 23.70 -74.19 4.17
CA ARG A 415 24.64 -74.84 3.25
C ARG A 415 24.77 -74.04 1.97
N LEU A 416 26.00 -73.90 1.48
CA LEU A 416 26.31 -73.33 0.18
C LEU A 416 27.29 -74.22 -0.57
N ASN A 417 26.84 -74.79 -1.70
CA ASN A 417 27.72 -75.43 -2.66
C ASN A 417 28.21 -74.35 -3.64
N SER A 418 29.52 -74.25 -3.85
CA SER A 418 30.10 -73.23 -4.73
C SER A 418 31.47 -73.64 -5.25
N TYR A 419 32.25 -72.68 -5.73
CA TYR A 419 33.65 -72.86 -6.08
C TYR A 419 34.45 -71.62 -5.69
N VAL A 420 35.76 -71.79 -5.50
CA VAL A 420 36.67 -70.67 -5.21
C VAL A 420 37.80 -70.68 -6.22
N TYR A 421 37.87 -69.60 -7.00
CA TYR A 421 39.07 -69.31 -7.77
C TYR A 421 40.18 -68.81 -6.85
N LYS A 422 39.97 -67.68 -6.13
CA LYS A 422 41.05 -66.99 -5.40
C LYS A 422 40.76 -66.51 -3.99
N ARG A 423 40.05 -65.40 -3.80
CA ARG A 423 39.53 -65.00 -2.50
C ARG A 423 38.08 -64.61 -2.70
N TRP A 424 37.18 -65.47 -2.26
CA TRP A 424 35.75 -65.33 -2.47
C TRP A 424 35.09 -65.25 -1.11
N SER A 425 34.08 -64.39 -1.00
CA SER A 425 33.31 -64.24 0.22
C SER A 425 31.92 -64.79 0.03
N PHE A 426 31.41 -65.47 1.05
CA PHE A 426 30.14 -66.17 1.03
C PHE A 426 29.29 -65.78 2.22
N ASP A 427 28.03 -65.47 1.97
CA ASP A 427 27.07 -65.16 3.02
C ASP A 427 26.29 -66.43 3.41
N LEU A 428 26.47 -66.88 4.65
CA LEU A 428 25.66 -67.93 5.27
C LEU A 428 24.65 -67.28 6.22
N TRP A 429 23.41 -67.73 6.17
CA TRP A 429 22.29 -67.05 6.83
C TRP A 429 21.65 -67.91 7.91
N TRP A 430 21.53 -67.34 9.11
CA TRP A 430 20.67 -67.86 10.17
C TRP A 430 19.39 -67.03 10.23
N LYS A 431 18.32 -67.56 9.62
CA LYS A 431 17.12 -66.77 9.28
C LYS A 431 16.23 -66.35 10.45
N LYS A 432 16.25 -67.09 11.56
CA LYS A 432 15.42 -66.84 12.75
C LYS A 432 16.22 -67.26 13.99
N PRO A 433 17.10 -66.41 14.50
CA PRO A 433 17.85 -66.71 15.72
C PRO A 433 16.95 -66.62 16.94
N GLY A 434 17.16 -67.55 17.87
CA GLY A 434 16.60 -67.48 19.22
C GLY A 434 17.45 -66.54 20.09
N ARG A 435 16.90 -66.12 21.22
CA ARG A 435 17.61 -65.39 22.27
C ARG A 435 18.46 -66.37 23.09
N GLY A 436 19.71 -66.00 23.40
CA GLY A 436 20.60 -66.79 24.23
C GLY A 436 22.03 -66.89 23.71
N PHE A 437 22.85 -67.70 24.38
CA PHE A 437 24.17 -68.09 23.88
C PHE A 437 24.04 -69.29 22.95
N HIS A 438 24.77 -69.25 21.83
CA HIS A 438 24.72 -70.26 20.77
C HIS A 438 26.13 -70.58 20.26
N ASP A 439 26.43 -71.86 20.05
CA ASP A 439 27.71 -72.33 19.50
C ASP A 439 27.64 -72.40 17.98
N VAL A 440 28.43 -71.55 17.30
CA VAL A 440 28.37 -71.37 15.85
C VAL A 440 29.65 -71.87 15.20
N GLU A 441 29.52 -72.80 14.25
CA GLU A 441 30.64 -73.36 13.48
C GLU A 441 30.43 -73.20 11.98
N ILE A 442 31.51 -72.91 11.23
CA ILE A 442 31.51 -72.83 9.78
C ILE A 442 32.63 -73.73 9.23
N LYS A 443 32.26 -74.68 8.37
CA LYS A 443 33.17 -75.72 7.86
C LYS A 443 33.24 -75.68 6.33
N LEU A 444 34.46 -75.71 5.79
CA LEU A 444 34.78 -75.69 4.36
C LEU A 444 35.29 -77.07 3.91
N TYR A 445 34.66 -77.64 2.88
CA TYR A 445 34.94 -78.97 2.36
C TYR A 445 35.38 -78.94 0.88
N ASN A 446 35.99 -80.04 0.44
CA ASN A 446 36.14 -80.36 -0.98
C ASN A 446 34.79 -80.57 -1.69
N ALA A 447 34.83 -80.64 -3.04
CA ALA A 447 33.66 -80.83 -3.90
C ALA A 447 32.74 -82.00 -3.50
N ASN A 448 33.30 -83.07 -2.93
CA ASN A 448 32.57 -84.28 -2.56
C ASN A 448 32.06 -84.25 -1.10
N GLY A 449 32.36 -83.20 -0.32
CA GLY A 449 32.01 -83.10 1.09
C GLY A 449 32.79 -84.03 2.04
N THR A 450 33.80 -84.76 1.54
CA THR A 450 34.53 -85.81 2.27
C THR A 450 35.78 -85.34 2.99
N VAL A 451 36.42 -84.28 2.52
CA VAL A 451 37.66 -83.73 3.11
C VAL A 451 37.40 -82.29 3.55
N VAL A 452 37.55 -82.02 4.85
CA VAL A 452 37.55 -80.67 5.40
C VAL A 452 38.85 -79.98 5.01
N TYR A 453 38.76 -78.84 4.33
CA TYR A 453 39.91 -77.98 4.05
C TYR A 453 40.18 -77.01 5.21
N SER A 454 39.15 -76.52 5.91
CA SER A 454 39.27 -75.53 6.99
C SER A 454 37.98 -75.40 7.80
N THR A 455 38.07 -74.90 9.04
CA THR A 455 36.95 -74.71 9.98
C THR A 455 37.13 -73.41 10.80
N TRP A 456 36.04 -72.74 11.12
CA TRP A 456 35.94 -71.61 12.05
C TRP A 456 34.84 -71.87 13.07
N ALA A 457 35.01 -71.47 14.34
CA ALA A 457 33.99 -71.64 15.37
C ALA A 457 34.05 -70.54 16.44
N ARG A 458 32.88 -70.11 16.95
CA ARG A 458 32.73 -69.21 18.11
C ARG A 458 31.39 -69.44 18.83
N ASN A 459 31.38 -69.28 20.15
CA ASN A 459 30.18 -69.04 20.93
C ASN A 459 29.77 -67.55 20.82
N ILE A 460 28.49 -67.26 20.58
CA ILE A 460 27.96 -65.89 20.43
C ILE A 460 26.64 -65.72 21.19
N TYR A 461 26.35 -64.50 21.66
CA TYR A 461 25.09 -64.17 22.34
C TYR A 461 24.15 -63.39 21.44
N VAL A 462 22.91 -63.85 21.31
CA VAL A 462 21.82 -63.14 20.62
C VAL A 462 20.92 -62.48 21.67
N ARG A 463 20.82 -61.13 21.60
CA ARG A 463 20.02 -60.32 22.52
C ARG A 463 18.56 -60.19 22.08
N GLU A 464 17.72 -59.79 23.02
CA GLU A 464 16.40 -59.24 22.71
C GLU A 464 16.53 -57.83 22.12
N ASN A 465 15.51 -57.38 21.39
CA ASN A 465 15.43 -56.04 20.84
C ASN A 465 14.55 -55.15 21.75
N SER A 466 15.05 -54.04 22.30
CA SER A 466 14.23 -53.08 23.06
C SER A 466 13.51 -52.07 22.15
N PRO A 467 12.45 -51.37 22.61
CA PRO A 467 11.88 -50.25 21.85
C PRO A 467 12.66 -48.96 22.10
N PRO A 468 12.91 -48.13 21.07
CA PRO A 468 13.55 -46.82 21.25
C PRO A 468 12.59 -45.80 21.88
N GLU A 469 13.14 -44.74 22.48
CA GLU A 469 12.42 -43.69 23.20
C GLU A 469 12.73 -42.29 22.64
N VAL A 470 11.75 -41.38 22.65
CA VAL A 470 11.98 -39.95 22.42
C VAL A 470 12.23 -39.26 23.78
N VAL A 471 13.48 -38.97 24.08
CA VAL A 471 13.90 -38.38 25.37
C VAL A 471 13.58 -36.89 25.45
N ARG A 472 13.73 -36.15 24.35
CA ARG A 472 13.43 -34.70 24.32
C ARG A 472 13.01 -34.23 22.94
N VAL A 473 12.04 -33.33 22.90
CA VAL A 473 11.63 -32.58 21.71
C VAL A 473 11.61 -31.10 22.08
N ASP A 474 12.48 -30.33 21.45
CA ASP A 474 12.59 -28.88 21.59
C ASP A 474 12.03 -28.23 20.31
N LEU A 475 10.92 -27.50 20.44
CA LEU A 475 10.26 -26.75 19.35
C LEU A 475 10.31 -25.24 19.63
N PRO A 476 10.23 -24.38 18.61
CA PRO A 476 9.95 -22.96 18.79
C PRO A 476 8.65 -22.72 19.56
N PRO A 477 8.52 -21.60 20.31
CA PRO A 477 7.30 -21.29 21.08
C PRO A 477 6.09 -20.98 20.18
N PHE A 478 6.34 -20.52 18.96
CA PHE A 478 5.39 -20.34 17.87
C PHE A 478 6.14 -20.43 16.53
N LEU A 479 5.39 -20.58 15.44
CA LEU A 479 5.89 -20.55 14.06
C LEU A 479 5.17 -19.43 13.31
N TYR A 480 5.84 -18.72 12.41
CA TYR A 480 5.15 -17.93 11.39
C TYR A 480 4.71 -18.84 10.23
N SER A 481 3.56 -18.54 9.62
CA SER A 481 3.20 -19.12 8.33
C SER A 481 4.29 -18.82 7.30
N ASN A 482 4.41 -19.68 6.29
CA ASN A 482 5.30 -19.46 5.14
C ASN A 482 6.82 -19.42 5.44
N GLU A 483 7.25 -19.40 6.71
CA GLU A 483 8.67 -19.44 7.11
C GLU A 483 9.22 -20.84 7.37
N TRP A 484 10.52 -21.02 7.08
CA TRP A 484 11.27 -22.23 7.45
C TRP A 484 11.72 -22.18 8.91
N SER A 485 11.23 -23.13 9.70
CA SER A 485 11.65 -23.30 11.10
C SER A 485 12.39 -24.62 11.32
N ASN A 486 13.06 -24.77 12.46
CA ASN A 486 13.74 -26.01 12.83
C ASN A 486 13.37 -26.44 14.26
N GLY A 487 13.02 -27.71 14.41
CA GLY A 487 12.94 -28.37 15.72
C GLY A 487 14.20 -29.19 16.01
N THR A 488 14.39 -29.57 17.28
CA THR A 488 15.44 -30.50 17.71
C THR A 488 14.84 -31.68 18.45
N ILE A 489 15.27 -32.89 18.13
CA ILE A 489 14.85 -34.13 18.82
C ILE A 489 16.08 -34.88 19.35
N VAL A 490 15.96 -35.39 20.56
CA VAL A 490 16.87 -36.38 21.15
C VAL A 490 16.10 -37.69 21.27
N VAL A 491 16.60 -38.72 20.62
CA VAL A 491 16.11 -40.10 20.74
C VAL A 491 17.16 -40.93 21.47
N ASN A 492 16.71 -41.98 22.15
CA ASN A 492 17.59 -42.95 22.80
C ASN A 492 17.14 -44.37 22.48
N ASP A 493 18.08 -45.29 22.55
CA ASP A 493 17.86 -46.72 22.43
C ASP A 493 18.79 -47.40 23.45
N ALA A 494 18.26 -48.33 24.24
CA ALA A 494 19.00 -48.89 25.38
C ALA A 494 20.21 -49.76 24.95
N GLU A 495 20.21 -50.26 23.72
CA GLU A 495 21.29 -51.05 23.14
C GLU A 495 22.19 -50.26 22.18
N GLY A 496 21.87 -48.99 21.93
CA GLY A 496 22.64 -48.09 21.07
C GLY A 496 22.34 -48.24 19.57
N ASP A 497 21.22 -48.87 19.22
CA ASP A 497 20.81 -49.06 17.83
C ASP A 497 20.40 -47.74 17.16
N ARG A 498 20.54 -47.65 15.83
CA ARG A 498 20.15 -46.44 15.10
C ARG A 498 18.63 -46.29 15.07
N VAL A 499 18.17 -45.08 15.39
CA VAL A 499 16.73 -44.77 15.43
C VAL A 499 16.30 -43.98 14.20
N ASN A 500 15.15 -44.33 13.64
CA ASN A 500 14.45 -43.62 12.59
C ASN A 500 13.20 -42.98 13.20
N VAL A 501 13.03 -41.67 13.10
CA VAL A 501 11.81 -41.00 13.58
C VAL A 501 10.91 -40.66 12.41
N SER A 502 9.68 -41.16 12.44
CA SER A 502 8.60 -40.64 11.61
C SER A 502 8.03 -39.38 12.27
N VAL A 503 8.03 -38.27 11.55
CA VAL A 503 7.47 -36.99 11.98
C VAL A 503 6.19 -36.73 11.16
N GLU A 504 5.05 -36.68 11.83
CA GLU A 504 3.75 -36.37 11.24
C GLU A 504 3.29 -35.00 11.74
N VAL A 505 3.18 -34.03 10.83
CA VAL A 505 2.48 -32.76 11.06
C VAL A 505 1.04 -32.99 10.63
N VAL A 506 0.15 -33.20 11.60
CA VAL A 506 -1.20 -33.73 11.39
C VAL A 506 -1.99 -32.83 10.43
N GLY A 507 -2.54 -33.44 9.37
CA GLY A 507 -3.32 -32.73 8.34
C GLY A 507 -2.50 -31.92 7.34
N ARG A 508 -1.16 -31.86 7.44
CA ARG A 508 -0.30 -31.06 6.57
C ARG A 508 0.69 -31.91 5.77
N PHE A 509 1.70 -32.49 6.43
CA PHE A 509 2.72 -33.32 5.78
C PHE A 509 3.38 -34.28 6.76
N SER A 510 4.02 -35.33 6.26
CA SER A 510 4.85 -36.23 7.06
C SER A 510 6.17 -36.53 6.37
N PHE A 511 7.21 -36.75 7.16
CA PHE A 511 8.54 -37.13 6.67
C PHE A 511 9.23 -38.06 7.67
N ARG A 512 10.29 -38.73 7.22
CA ARG A 512 11.06 -39.64 8.07
C ARG A 512 12.51 -39.18 8.18
N ARG A 513 13.00 -38.99 9.40
CA ARG A 513 14.41 -38.73 9.68
C ARG A 513 15.09 -40.04 10.07
N THR A 514 16.03 -40.51 9.26
CA THR A 514 16.61 -41.85 9.38
C THR A 514 18.04 -41.84 9.93
N GLY A 515 18.44 -42.97 10.54
CA GLY A 515 19.82 -43.20 10.98
C GLY A 515 20.31 -42.29 12.12
N LEU A 516 19.42 -41.85 13.00
CA LEU A 516 19.77 -41.01 14.15
C LEU A 516 20.59 -41.79 15.17
N TYR A 517 21.64 -41.15 15.68
CA TYR A 517 22.46 -41.70 16.77
C TYR A 517 21.80 -41.46 18.13
N PRO A 518 21.61 -42.50 18.97
CA PRO A 518 21.08 -42.37 20.33
C PRO A 518 21.84 -41.37 21.19
N GLY A 519 21.12 -40.61 22.01
CA GLY A 519 21.65 -39.64 22.97
C GLY A 519 22.11 -38.30 22.37
N TYR A 520 22.17 -38.15 21.04
CA TYR A 520 22.57 -36.91 20.39
C TYR A 520 21.36 -36.06 19.93
N PRO A 521 21.45 -34.72 19.98
CA PRO A 521 20.42 -33.84 19.44
C PRO A 521 20.50 -33.77 17.91
N HIS A 522 19.38 -34.05 17.24
CA HIS A 522 19.26 -33.99 15.79
C HIS A 522 18.26 -32.91 15.40
N ARG A 523 18.68 -31.98 14.53
CA ARG A 523 17.79 -30.98 13.94
C ARG A 523 16.92 -31.60 12.84
N PHE A 524 15.69 -31.12 12.72
CA PHE A 524 14.79 -31.43 11.61
C PHE A 524 14.07 -30.15 11.15
N PRO A 525 13.82 -29.99 9.84
CA PRO A 525 13.06 -28.87 9.34
C PRO A 525 11.57 -29.03 9.70
N LEU A 526 10.96 -27.91 10.08
CA LEU A 526 9.53 -27.68 9.99
C LEU A 526 9.33 -26.93 8.68
N ALA A 527 8.83 -27.63 7.65
CA ALA A 527 8.56 -27.01 6.37
C ALA A 527 7.46 -25.93 6.53
N PRO A 528 7.45 -24.89 5.68
CA PRO A 528 6.48 -23.80 5.75
C PRO A 528 5.03 -24.29 5.85
N ILE A 529 4.31 -23.76 6.83
CA ILE A 529 2.89 -24.08 7.04
C ILE A 529 2.07 -22.97 6.38
N TYR A 530 1.35 -23.32 5.32
CA TYR A 530 0.43 -22.43 4.61
C TYR A 530 -0.95 -22.51 5.26
N ASN A 531 -1.46 -21.39 5.78
CA ASN A 531 -2.85 -21.23 6.19
C ASN A 531 -3.33 -19.77 6.01
N HIS A 532 -4.57 -19.62 5.57
CA HIS A 532 -5.25 -18.35 5.28
C HIS A 532 -6.62 -18.25 5.99
N THR A 533 -6.94 -19.15 6.94
CA THR A 533 -8.29 -19.27 7.50
C THR A 533 -8.48 -18.75 8.93
N ASN A 534 -7.40 -18.54 9.68
CA ASN A 534 -7.46 -18.09 11.08
C ASN A 534 -6.12 -17.44 11.45
N CYS A 535 -6.14 -16.26 12.10
CA CYS A 535 -4.92 -15.57 12.56
C CYS A 535 -3.99 -16.41 13.45
N ARG A 536 -4.53 -17.44 14.11
CA ARG A 536 -3.76 -18.37 14.93
C ARG A 536 -4.32 -19.80 14.86
N GLU A 537 -3.47 -20.77 14.56
CA GLU A 537 -3.82 -22.20 14.54
C GLU A 537 -2.89 -23.00 15.47
N ASN A 538 -3.42 -24.03 16.14
CA ASN A 538 -2.61 -24.98 16.91
C ASN A 538 -2.32 -26.23 16.09
N VAL A 539 -1.08 -26.37 15.61
CA VAL A 539 -0.67 -27.51 14.78
C VAL A 539 -0.12 -28.64 15.66
N THR A 540 -0.65 -29.84 15.47
CA THR A 540 -0.21 -31.05 16.20
C THR A 540 0.90 -31.77 15.44
N ILE A 541 2.01 -32.05 16.11
CA ILE A 541 3.16 -32.78 15.57
C ILE A 541 3.38 -34.05 16.39
N ARG A 542 3.46 -35.20 15.71
CA ARG A 542 3.71 -36.51 16.29
C ARG A 542 5.08 -37.04 15.89
N PHE A 543 5.79 -37.61 16.85
CA PHE A 543 7.13 -38.16 16.72
C PHE A 543 7.08 -39.64 17.09
N THR A 544 7.19 -40.54 16.11
CA THR A 544 7.18 -41.99 16.33
C THR A 544 8.58 -42.55 16.07
N PRO A 545 9.34 -42.95 17.11
CA PRO A 545 10.64 -43.58 16.94
C PRO A 545 10.47 -45.05 16.53
N VAL A 546 11.32 -45.50 15.62
CA VAL A 546 11.42 -46.89 15.16
C VAL A 546 12.90 -47.21 15.01
N ASP A 547 13.38 -48.30 15.60
CA ASP A 547 14.80 -48.68 15.46
C ASP A 547 15.14 -49.10 14.01
N GLU A 548 16.38 -49.54 13.78
CA GLU A 548 16.82 -50.04 12.47
C GLU A 548 16.30 -51.45 12.14
N TYR A 549 15.65 -52.14 13.09
CA TYR A 549 15.09 -53.49 12.94
C TYR A 549 13.56 -53.49 12.76
N GLY A 550 12.89 -52.35 12.96
CA GLY A 550 11.45 -52.17 12.81
C GLY A 550 10.64 -52.24 14.10
N LYS A 551 11.26 -52.25 15.29
CA LYS A 551 10.52 -52.14 16.56
C LYS A 551 10.15 -50.68 16.81
N VAL A 552 8.85 -50.46 17.05
CA VAL A 552 8.25 -49.13 17.21
C VAL A 552 8.22 -48.79 18.70
N GLY A 553 8.68 -47.59 19.04
CA GLY A 553 8.56 -47.01 20.38
C GLY A 553 7.31 -46.15 20.55
N GLU A 554 7.18 -45.49 21.70
CA GLU A 554 6.01 -44.65 22.00
C GLU A 554 5.99 -43.36 21.15
N THR A 555 4.82 -43.00 20.64
CA THR A 555 4.62 -41.77 19.86
C THR A 555 4.46 -40.56 20.79
N VAL A 556 5.44 -39.67 20.80
CA VAL A 556 5.34 -38.38 21.51
C VAL A 556 4.54 -37.39 20.66
N THR A 557 3.55 -36.74 21.25
CA THR A 557 2.77 -35.67 20.60
C THR A 557 3.12 -34.31 21.20
N LYS A 558 3.26 -33.30 20.34
CA LYS A 558 3.44 -31.89 20.70
C LYS A 558 2.44 -31.03 19.93
N VAL A 559 2.12 -29.86 20.47
CA VAL A 559 1.31 -28.83 19.81
C VAL A 559 2.14 -27.56 19.76
N VAL A 560 2.14 -26.89 18.60
CA VAL A 560 2.81 -25.60 18.40
C VAL A 560 1.82 -24.61 17.77
N PRO A 561 1.71 -23.37 18.28
CA PRO A 561 0.89 -22.35 17.65
C PRO A 561 1.60 -21.81 16.39
N VAL A 562 0.82 -21.61 15.32
CA VAL A 562 1.20 -20.92 14.10
C VAL A 562 0.51 -19.57 14.08
N LEU A 563 1.26 -18.50 13.83
CA LEU A 563 0.75 -17.16 13.54
C LEU A 563 0.68 -17.01 12.02
N THR A 564 -0.47 -16.60 11.49
CA THR A 564 -0.66 -16.42 10.04
C THR A 564 -0.58 -14.94 9.69
N ASP A 565 0.63 -14.42 9.78
CA ASP A 565 1.03 -13.02 9.65
C ASP A 565 2.39 -13.11 8.96
N SER A 566 2.45 -12.88 7.65
CA SER A 566 3.60 -13.30 6.84
C SER A 566 4.67 -12.21 6.70
N ASP A 567 4.28 -10.94 6.77
CA ASP A 567 5.13 -9.75 6.68
C ASP A 567 5.39 -9.09 8.06
N LYS A 568 4.58 -9.42 9.08
CA LYS A 568 4.79 -9.08 10.50
C LYS A 568 4.44 -7.63 10.82
N ASP A 569 3.46 -7.09 10.12
CA ASP A 569 2.91 -5.76 10.37
C ASP A 569 2.10 -5.71 11.68
N GLY A 570 1.35 -6.79 11.99
CA GLY A 570 0.50 -6.93 13.17
C GLY A 570 -0.94 -7.39 12.88
N TRP A 571 -1.35 -7.39 11.63
CA TRP A 571 -2.57 -8.03 11.14
C TRP A 571 -2.27 -9.49 10.74
N CYS A 572 -3.18 -10.12 10.00
CA CYS A 572 -3.10 -11.54 9.72
C CYS A 572 -3.66 -11.86 8.34
N ASN A 573 -3.03 -12.81 7.64
CA ASN A 573 -3.27 -13.11 6.22
C ASN A 573 -4.75 -13.30 5.84
N ALA A 574 -5.58 -13.69 6.81
CA ALA A 574 -7.01 -13.90 6.64
C ALA A 574 -7.80 -12.57 6.68
N LEU A 575 -7.42 -11.68 7.60
CA LEU A 575 -8.01 -10.35 7.79
C LEU A 575 -7.63 -9.42 6.64
N GLU A 576 -6.34 -9.39 6.29
CA GLU A 576 -5.82 -8.63 5.16
C GLU A 576 -6.49 -9.09 3.85
N TRP A 577 -6.67 -10.40 3.65
CA TRP A 577 -7.40 -10.92 2.49
C TRP A 577 -8.90 -10.57 2.51
N GLU A 578 -9.54 -10.55 3.69
CA GLU A 578 -10.94 -10.12 3.84
C GLU A 578 -11.13 -8.66 3.44
N TYR A 579 -10.20 -7.78 3.81
CA TYR A 579 -10.22 -6.35 3.50
C TYR A 579 -9.49 -5.97 2.19
N GLY A 580 -9.03 -6.96 1.42
CA GLY A 580 -8.46 -6.75 0.09
C GLY A 580 -6.99 -6.33 0.03
N MET A 581 -6.29 -6.27 1.17
CA MET A 581 -4.86 -5.97 1.31
C MET A 581 -3.97 -7.09 0.79
N ASN A 582 -2.65 -6.92 0.93
CA ASN A 582 -1.64 -7.87 0.48
C ASN A 582 -0.94 -8.57 1.68
N PRO A 583 -1.29 -9.83 2.01
CA PRO A 583 -0.71 -10.67 3.08
C PRO A 583 0.80 -10.97 3.07
N TYR A 584 1.58 -10.18 2.34
CA TYR A 584 3.01 -10.31 2.13
C TYR A 584 3.70 -8.92 2.00
N SER A 585 3.01 -7.83 2.34
CA SER A 585 3.50 -6.46 2.34
C SER A 585 3.00 -5.76 3.60
N ASN A 586 3.89 -5.42 4.52
CA ASN A 586 3.56 -4.78 5.79
C ASN A 586 3.08 -3.31 5.67
N ASP A 587 2.73 -2.91 4.46
CA ASP A 587 2.60 -1.58 3.88
C ASP A 587 2.06 -1.89 2.47
N THR A 588 0.74 -2.01 2.35
CA THR A 588 0.06 -2.57 1.17
C THR A 588 0.08 -1.61 -0.02
N ASP A 589 -0.05 -0.30 0.22
CA ASP A 589 -0.15 0.72 -0.82
C ASP A 589 1.20 1.42 -1.13
N GLY A 590 2.12 1.44 -0.16
CA GLY A 590 3.48 1.96 -0.27
C GLY A 590 3.70 3.38 0.27
N ASP A 591 2.81 3.92 1.11
CA ASP A 591 2.93 5.27 1.69
C ASP A 591 4.07 5.38 2.74
N GLY A 592 4.36 4.27 3.45
CA GLY A 592 5.38 4.15 4.49
C GLY A 592 4.85 4.03 5.94
N VAL A 593 3.54 4.00 6.14
CA VAL A 593 2.85 3.51 7.33
C VAL A 593 2.72 1.98 7.21
N ILE A 594 2.20 1.30 8.26
CA ILE A 594 1.95 -0.14 8.21
C ILE A 594 0.44 -0.38 8.33
N ASP A 595 -0.08 -1.37 7.60
CA ASP A 595 -1.53 -1.62 7.47
C ASP A 595 -2.26 -1.61 8.83
N SER A 596 -1.67 -2.23 9.85
CA SER A 596 -2.23 -2.26 11.21
C SER A 596 -2.29 -0.94 11.98
N LYS A 597 -1.76 0.16 11.43
CA LYS A 597 -1.73 1.50 12.04
C LYS A 597 -2.25 2.61 11.14
N ASP A 598 -2.22 2.37 9.83
CA ASP A 598 -2.78 3.23 8.81
C ASP A 598 -4.29 3.51 9.08
N VAL A 599 -4.80 4.59 8.50
CA VAL A 599 -6.22 4.96 8.42
C VAL A 599 -6.88 4.50 7.12
N ASP A 600 -6.13 4.19 6.06
CA ASP A 600 -6.58 3.42 4.90
C ASP A 600 -5.41 2.65 4.26
N PRO A 601 -5.17 1.38 4.65
CA PRO A 601 -4.06 0.58 4.12
C PRO A 601 -4.09 0.28 2.62
N LEU A 602 -5.08 0.80 1.89
CA LEU A 602 -5.20 0.63 0.44
C LEU A 602 -4.85 1.90 -0.33
N ARG A 603 -4.72 3.08 0.32
CA ARG A 603 -4.40 4.36 -0.32
C ARG A 603 -3.95 5.48 0.65
N ASP A 604 -2.84 6.12 0.28
CA ASP A 604 -2.40 7.46 0.71
C ASP A 604 -3.55 8.50 0.81
N VAL A 605 -3.98 8.79 2.05
CA VAL A 605 -5.23 9.47 2.41
C VAL A 605 -5.15 10.97 2.22
N LYS A 606 -6.22 11.52 1.64
CA LYS A 606 -6.34 12.93 1.28
C LYS A 606 -7.69 13.50 1.62
N VAL A 607 -7.67 14.57 2.41
CA VAL A 607 -8.86 15.31 2.80
C VAL A 607 -9.19 16.36 1.76
N THR A 608 -10.36 16.26 1.12
CA THR A 608 -10.92 17.29 0.24
C THR A 608 -11.98 18.10 0.97
N VAL A 609 -11.77 19.41 1.03
CA VAL A 609 -12.74 20.37 1.56
C VAL A 609 -13.43 21.05 0.38
N TYR A 610 -14.73 20.83 0.26
CA TYR A 610 -15.63 21.47 -0.70
C TYR A 610 -16.30 22.67 -0.03
N ILE A 611 -16.17 23.87 -0.61
CA ILE A 611 -16.91 25.06 -0.18
C ILE A 611 -18.12 25.21 -1.08
N LEU A 612 -19.32 25.14 -0.49
CA LEU A 612 -20.60 25.16 -1.19
C LEU A 612 -21.16 26.58 -1.33
N ARG A 613 -20.91 27.43 -0.32
CA ARG A 613 -21.35 28.82 -0.25
C ARG A 613 -20.39 29.59 0.65
N ALA A 614 -20.19 30.88 0.35
CA ALA A 614 -19.52 31.82 1.24
C ALA A 614 -20.13 33.20 1.09
N LYS A 615 -20.33 33.92 2.21
CA LYS A 615 -21.09 35.16 2.22
C LYS A 615 -20.68 36.08 3.36
N ALA A 616 -20.70 37.39 3.09
CA ALA A 616 -20.61 38.42 4.10
C ALA A 616 -22.00 38.66 4.73
N LEU A 617 -22.08 38.58 6.06
CA LEU A 617 -23.28 38.87 6.84
C LEU A 617 -23.30 40.30 7.39
N ASP A 618 -22.16 41.00 7.29
CA ASP A 618 -21.98 42.43 7.57
C ASP A 618 -21.39 43.14 6.32
N ASP A 619 -21.55 44.46 6.24
CA ASP A 619 -20.84 45.29 5.26
C ASP A 619 -19.35 45.40 5.57
N VAL A 620 -18.54 45.07 4.57
CA VAL A 620 -17.07 45.11 4.62
C VAL A 620 -16.48 46.19 3.71
N ASP A 621 -17.09 46.46 2.54
CA ASP A 621 -16.46 47.27 1.49
C ASP A 621 -17.32 48.45 1.00
N SER A 622 -16.75 49.65 0.98
CA SER A 622 -17.56 50.88 1.09
C SER A 622 -18.24 51.30 -0.23
N SER A 623 -19.56 51.47 -0.19
CA SER A 623 -20.41 51.76 -1.36
C SER A 623 -19.96 52.99 -2.19
N ILE A 624 -19.31 52.76 -3.33
CA ILE A 624 -19.46 53.60 -4.53
C ILE A 624 -20.39 52.83 -5.46
N ALA A 625 -21.39 53.50 -6.04
CA ALA A 625 -22.33 52.87 -6.96
C ALA A 625 -21.59 52.30 -8.19
N GLY A 626 -21.37 50.97 -8.20
CA GLY A 626 -20.59 50.26 -9.21
C GLY A 626 -19.26 49.65 -8.74
N HIS A 627 -18.95 49.64 -7.44
CA HIS A 627 -17.89 48.77 -6.87
C HIS A 627 -18.46 47.43 -6.40
N ASN A 628 -17.56 46.45 -6.22
CA ASN A 628 -17.85 45.02 -6.08
C ASN A 628 -18.54 44.66 -4.74
N PRO A 629 -19.26 43.52 -4.66
CA PRO A 629 -19.53 42.86 -3.39
C PRO A 629 -18.22 42.27 -2.79
N ALA A 630 -18.23 41.94 -1.49
CA ALA A 630 -17.06 41.46 -0.72
C ALA A 630 -16.29 40.33 -1.44
N ASP A 631 -15.03 40.57 -1.79
CA ASP A 631 -14.23 39.70 -2.66
C ASP A 631 -13.45 38.65 -1.83
N MET A 632 -14.19 37.80 -1.13
CA MET A 632 -13.65 36.95 -0.07
C MET A 632 -12.44 36.08 -0.47
N SER A 633 -11.59 35.78 0.52
CA SER A 633 -10.60 34.71 0.46
C SER A 633 -10.64 33.89 1.74
N LEU A 634 -10.58 32.58 1.58
CA LEU A 634 -10.57 31.63 2.67
C LEU A 634 -9.19 30.98 2.76
N GLU A 635 -8.51 31.14 3.89
CA GLU A 635 -7.36 30.29 4.22
C GLU A 635 -7.84 29.04 4.93
N LEU A 636 -7.68 27.91 4.24
CA LEU A 636 -7.82 26.59 4.81
C LEU A 636 -6.45 26.09 5.27
N THR A 637 -6.32 25.77 6.56
CA THR A 637 -5.11 25.12 7.09
C THR A 637 -5.42 23.73 7.60
N VAL A 638 -4.97 22.69 6.90
CA VAL A 638 -5.11 21.28 7.28
C VAL A 638 -3.75 20.74 7.67
N ASN A 639 -3.61 20.23 8.90
CA ASN A 639 -2.38 19.64 9.42
C ASN A 639 -1.08 20.49 9.15
N GLY A 640 -1.20 21.82 9.23
CA GLY A 640 -0.10 22.75 8.99
C GLY A 640 0.20 23.09 7.53
N GLN A 641 -0.50 22.49 6.56
CA GLN A 641 -0.53 22.94 5.17
C GLN A 641 -1.61 24.01 5.01
N THR A 642 -1.25 25.23 4.58
CA THR A 642 -2.21 26.30 4.30
C THR A 642 -2.41 26.49 2.80
N LYS A 643 -3.68 26.57 2.35
CA LYS A 643 -4.06 26.93 0.98
C LYS A 643 -5.09 28.05 1.02
N THR A 644 -4.90 29.06 0.18
CA THR A 644 -5.84 30.17 0.01
C THR A 644 -6.77 29.86 -1.15
N LEU A 645 -8.07 29.77 -0.86
CA LEU A 645 -9.13 29.77 -1.86
C LEU A 645 -9.58 31.20 -2.11
N PHE A 646 -9.55 31.63 -3.37
CA PHE A 646 -10.14 32.89 -3.79
C PHE A 646 -11.62 32.64 -4.08
N LEU A 647 -12.47 33.20 -3.24
CA LEU A 647 -13.91 33.09 -3.36
C LEU A 647 -14.39 34.32 -4.13
N THR A 648 -15.30 34.10 -5.08
CA THR A 648 -15.91 35.21 -5.81
C THR A 648 -17.09 35.77 -5.01
N ASP A 649 -17.41 37.02 -5.31
CA ASP A 649 -18.14 37.93 -4.41
C ASP A 649 -19.52 37.40 -4.00
N ASN A 650 -19.76 37.25 -2.69
CA ASN A 650 -21.01 36.74 -2.09
C ASN A 650 -21.62 35.52 -2.82
N GLN A 651 -20.80 34.52 -3.15
CA GLN A 651 -21.26 33.39 -3.95
C GLN A 651 -22.06 32.34 -3.19
N ASP A 652 -23.23 32.06 -3.76
CA ASP A 652 -24.22 31.10 -3.31
C ASP A 652 -24.48 30.07 -4.42
N ASP A 653 -24.79 28.82 -4.04
CA ASP A 653 -25.23 27.77 -4.96
C ASP A 653 -26.50 28.17 -5.73
N TYR A 654 -27.27 29.11 -5.18
CA TYR A 654 -28.44 29.76 -5.76
C TYR A 654 -28.34 30.07 -7.27
N GLU A 655 -27.17 30.53 -7.74
CA GLU A 655 -26.95 30.85 -9.17
C GLU A 655 -26.77 29.59 -10.04
N LYS A 656 -26.24 28.52 -9.45
CA LYS A 656 -25.95 27.23 -10.09
C LYS A 656 -27.18 26.32 -10.09
N LYS A 657 -28.16 26.65 -10.94
CA LYS A 657 -29.32 25.77 -11.22
C LYS A 657 -28.91 24.53 -12.03
N ILE A 658 -28.06 23.68 -11.48
CA ILE A 658 -27.52 22.46 -12.08
C ILE A 658 -28.58 21.35 -12.02
N ILE A 659 -28.57 20.47 -13.03
CA ILE A 659 -29.32 19.21 -12.99
C ILE A 659 -28.38 18.15 -12.39
N PRO A 660 -28.65 17.63 -11.19
CA PRO A 660 -27.82 16.62 -10.56
C PRO A 660 -27.96 15.27 -11.28
N ILE A 661 -26.99 14.40 -11.03
CA ILE A 661 -26.98 13.01 -11.46
C ILE A 661 -27.17 12.08 -10.24
N THR A 662 -27.03 10.77 -10.43
CA THR A 662 -27.24 9.75 -9.39
C THR A 662 -26.02 9.47 -8.51
N ASN A 663 -25.00 10.35 -8.52
CA ASN A 663 -23.79 10.20 -7.70
C ASN A 663 -23.69 11.45 -6.79
N PRO A 664 -23.80 11.30 -5.45
CA PRO A 664 -23.78 12.43 -4.53
C PRO A 664 -22.45 13.20 -4.53
N LEU A 665 -21.30 12.54 -4.58
CA LEU A 665 -19.98 13.19 -4.63
C LEU A 665 -19.81 14.08 -5.87
N VAL A 666 -20.23 13.60 -7.05
CA VAL A 666 -20.17 14.37 -8.30
C VAL A 666 -21.16 15.55 -8.25
N ASN A 667 -22.31 15.40 -7.59
CA ASN A 667 -23.23 16.51 -7.35
C ASN A 667 -22.56 17.57 -6.46
N VAL A 668 -22.04 17.20 -5.28
CA VAL A 668 -21.31 18.08 -4.36
C VAL A 668 -20.21 18.85 -5.10
N GLN A 669 -19.36 18.16 -5.85
CA GLN A 669 -18.28 18.78 -6.65
C GLN A 669 -18.82 19.78 -7.69
N SER A 670 -19.98 19.50 -8.29
CA SER A 670 -20.61 20.37 -9.29
C SER A 670 -21.19 21.65 -8.66
N TYR A 671 -21.75 21.56 -7.44
CA TYR A 671 -22.28 22.72 -6.71
C TYR A 671 -21.19 23.56 -6.05
N ALA A 672 -20.10 22.95 -5.55
CA ALA A 672 -19.00 23.64 -4.87
C ALA A 672 -18.48 24.89 -5.61
N ILE A 673 -18.48 26.04 -4.94
CA ILE A 673 -17.94 27.32 -5.46
C ILE A 673 -16.41 27.31 -5.47
N ALA A 674 -15.80 26.59 -4.54
CA ALA A 674 -14.37 26.30 -4.50
C ALA A 674 -14.14 24.94 -3.82
N LEU A 675 -13.00 24.30 -4.08
CA LEU A 675 -12.58 23.09 -3.35
C LEU A 675 -11.05 23.02 -3.29
N THR A 676 -10.53 22.29 -2.31
CA THR A 676 -9.11 21.92 -2.30
C THR A 676 -8.86 20.64 -1.52
N THR A 677 -7.83 19.90 -1.94
CA THR A 677 -7.44 18.60 -1.38
C THR A 677 -6.10 18.70 -0.69
N PHE A 678 -5.93 18.12 0.49
CA PHE A 678 -4.71 18.13 1.31
C PHE A 678 -4.21 16.71 1.57
N ASP A 679 -2.88 16.53 1.59
CA ASP A 679 -2.24 15.38 2.22
C ASP A 679 -2.45 15.47 3.73
N VAL A 680 -2.78 14.34 4.34
CA VAL A 680 -2.79 14.15 5.79
C VAL A 680 -1.78 13.07 6.18
N PRO A 681 -1.48 12.84 7.48
CA PRO A 681 -0.61 11.76 7.90
C PRO A 681 -1.44 10.54 8.25
N ASP A 682 -1.14 9.43 7.61
CA ASP A 682 -2.00 8.25 7.65
C ASP A 682 -1.80 7.46 8.96
N ASP A 683 -0.81 7.83 9.77
CA ASP A 683 -0.62 7.42 11.16
C ASP A 683 -1.39 8.30 12.19
N LYS A 684 -2.34 9.16 11.75
CA LYS A 684 -3.17 10.02 12.62
C LYS A 684 -4.65 9.76 12.41
N GLU A 685 -5.39 9.58 13.51
CA GLU A 685 -6.84 9.40 13.46
C GLU A 685 -7.60 10.71 13.18
N VAL A 686 -7.06 11.88 13.51
CA VAL A 686 -7.76 13.18 13.38
C VAL A 686 -6.92 14.22 12.64
N ALA A 687 -7.49 14.75 11.56
CA ALA A 687 -7.00 15.93 10.84
C ALA A 687 -7.66 17.21 11.40
N ILE A 688 -6.85 18.16 11.86
CA ILE A 688 -7.33 19.47 12.30
C ILE A 688 -7.36 20.42 11.11
N ILE A 689 -8.55 20.92 10.79
CA ILE A 689 -8.82 21.88 9.71
C ILE A 689 -9.13 23.24 10.34
N ARG A 690 -8.57 24.31 9.81
CA ARG A 690 -8.87 25.69 10.24
C ARG A 690 -9.40 26.50 9.09
N PHE A 691 -10.50 27.20 9.33
CA PHE A 691 -11.13 28.12 8.38
C PHE A 691 -10.87 29.55 8.86
N HIS A 692 -10.21 30.36 8.05
CA HIS A 692 -10.01 31.78 8.32
C HIS A 692 -10.47 32.59 7.10
N LEU A 693 -11.59 33.30 7.26
CA LEU A 693 -12.20 34.09 6.19
C LEU A 693 -11.70 35.53 6.22
N TYR A 694 -11.52 36.11 5.04
CA TYR A 694 -11.08 37.48 4.86
C TYR A 694 -11.77 38.13 3.67
N ASP A 695 -12.08 39.41 3.77
CA ASP A 695 -12.32 40.30 2.63
C ASP A 695 -10.98 40.83 2.08
N ARG A 696 -10.85 41.16 0.78
CA ARG A 696 -9.57 41.50 0.13
C ARG A 696 -9.60 42.87 -0.57
N ASP A 697 -9.50 43.95 0.21
CA ASP A 697 -9.44 45.32 -0.34
C ASP A 697 -8.59 45.44 -1.63
N ASP A 698 -9.08 46.23 -2.62
CA ASP A 698 -8.38 46.64 -3.87
C ASP A 698 -6.91 47.11 -3.66
N ASN A 699 -6.55 47.49 -2.44
CA ASN A 699 -5.25 47.99 -2.03
C ASN A 699 -4.27 46.90 -1.54
N GLY A 700 -4.70 45.64 -1.44
CA GLY A 700 -3.90 44.49 -0.99
C GLY A 700 -3.86 44.26 0.53
N LYS A 701 -4.65 45.01 1.31
CA LYS A 701 -5.02 44.65 2.68
C LYS A 701 -5.99 43.48 2.68
N ARG A 702 -6.22 42.93 3.87
CA ARG A 702 -7.26 41.94 4.15
C ARG A 702 -7.94 42.29 5.45
N THR A 703 -9.26 42.23 5.47
CA THR A 703 -10.06 42.41 6.68
C THR A 703 -10.53 41.05 7.16
N GLU A 704 -10.15 40.65 8.38
CA GLU A 704 -10.61 39.39 8.97
C GLU A 704 -12.13 39.40 9.15
N MET A 705 -12.79 38.33 8.73
CA MET A 705 -14.22 38.11 8.91
C MET A 705 -14.45 37.01 9.92
N ASP A 706 -15.45 37.19 10.79
CA ASP A 706 -15.74 36.23 11.84
C ASP A 706 -16.60 35.07 11.34
N VAL A 707 -16.05 33.85 11.43
CA VAL A 707 -16.71 32.59 11.10
C VAL A 707 -16.59 31.59 12.25
N SER A 708 -16.09 31.99 13.43
CA SER A 708 -15.85 31.05 14.52
C SER A 708 -17.10 30.85 15.38
N PRO A 709 -17.45 29.61 15.76
CA PRO A 709 -18.45 29.31 16.80
C PRO A 709 -17.91 29.58 18.22
N SER A 710 -16.82 30.34 18.32
CA SER A 710 -16.01 30.50 19.53
C SER A 710 -15.29 31.84 19.52
N LYS A 711 -14.52 32.14 20.57
CA LYS A 711 -13.88 33.45 20.69
C LYS A 711 -12.68 33.63 19.73
N GLY A 712 -12.91 34.32 18.62
CA GLY A 712 -11.91 34.74 17.63
C GLY A 712 -12.47 34.60 16.21
N THR A 713 -11.70 34.95 15.18
CA THR A 713 -12.16 34.94 13.77
C THR A 713 -11.94 33.61 13.04
N VAL A 714 -11.34 32.62 13.70
CA VAL A 714 -10.92 31.34 13.09
C VAL A 714 -11.76 30.19 13.64
N ALA A 715 -12.44 29.44 12.77
CA ALA A 715 -13.07 28.18 13.15
C ALA A 715 -12.07 27.02 13.09
N VAL A 716 -12.27 26.01 13.95
CA VAL A 716 -11.37 24.85 14.08
C VAL A 716 -12.18 23.57 14.07
N ILE A 717 -12.13 22.86 12.96
CA ILE A 717 -12.82 21.59 12.74
C ILE A 717 -11.89 20.42 13.02
N HIS A 718 -12.41 19.41 13.69
CA HIS A 718 -11.73 18.15 14.01
C HIS A 718 -12.31 17.02 13.15
N TYR A 719 -11.63 16.65 12.06
CA TYR A 719 -12.09 15.63 11.12
C TYR A 719 -11.44 14.27 11.38
N ASN A 720 -12.22 13.23 11.67
CA ASN A 720 -11.73 11.88 11.94
C ASN A 720 -11.56 11.10 10.63
N LEU A 721 -10.32 10.74 10.32
CA LEU A 721 -9.94 10.03 9.09
C LEU A 721 -10.41 8.57 9.07
N LYS A 722 -10.70 7.96 10.24
CA LYS A 722 -11.20 6.58 10.33
C LYS A 722 -12.71 6.47 10.19
N THR A 723 -13.46 7.46 10.67
CA THR A 723 -14.94 7.42 10.70
C THR A 723 -15.59 8.31 9.66
N GLY A 724 -14.88 9.29 9.10
CA GLY A 724 -15.43 10.34 8.22
C GLY A 724 -16.25 11.40 8.96
N THR A 725 -16.50 11.17 10.25
CA THR A 725 -17.23 12.08 11.13
C THR A 725 -16.33 13.19 11.65
N TRP A 726 -16.92 14.31 12.01
CA TRP A 726 -16.17 15.49 12.43
C TRP A 726 -17.03 16.42 13.30
N SER A 727 -16.39 17.36 14.01
CA SER A 727 -17.00 18.31 14.95
C SER A 727 -16.25 19.64 15.04
N GLY A 728 -16.78 20.62 15.79
CA GLY A 728 -16.20 21.95 15.99
C GLY A 728 -16.87 23.08 15.19
N ASP A 729 -18.06 22.82 14.67
CA ASP A 729 -18.97 23.70 13.93
C ASP A 729 -19.92 24.46 14.88
N ASP A 730 -21.21 24.53 14.60
CA ASP A 730 -22.14 25.56 15.13
C ASP A 730 -22.34 25.53 16.67
N TYR A 731 -21.75 24.59 17.41
CA TYR A 731 -21.92 24.49 18.86
C TYR A 731 -20.61 24.28 19.62
N GLN A 732 -20.31 25.22 20.53
CA GLN A 732 -19.16 25.08 21.42
C GLN A 732 -19.22 23.79 22.28
N GLY A 733 -18.42 22.79 21.92
CA GLY A 733 -18.31 21.51 22.64
C GLY A 733 -19.26 20.41 22.13
N ASP A 734 -19.67 20.46 20.87
CA ASP A 734 -20.34 19.37 20.14
C ASP A 734 -19.46 18.13 19.91
N GLU A 735 -18.15 18.26 20.09
CA GLU A 735 -17.05 17.30 19.96
C GLU A 735 -17.27 15.86 20.53
N GLU A 736 -18.30 15.65 21.36
CA GLU A 736 -18.70 14.35 21.92
C GLU A 736 -20.11 13.86 21.49
N LYS A 737 -20.88 14.62 20.69
CA LYS A 737 -22.34 14.40 20.53
C LYS A 737 -22.94 14.64 19.17
N TYR A 738 -22.54 15.71 18.48
CA TYR A 738 -23.04 15.99 17.14
C TYR A 738 -21.90 15.73 16.16
N PHE A 739 -22.23 15.01 15.11
CA PHE A 739 -21.34 14.75 14.01
C PHE A 739 -22.00 15.33 12.77
N GLY A 740 -21.23 16.08 11.98
CA GLY A 740 -21.48 16.40 10.59
C GLY A 740 -22.48 17.50 10.20
N TYR A 741 -22.36 17.82 8.92
CA TYR A 741 -22.70 19.05 8.19
C TYR A 741 -22.07 20.39 8.62
N GLY A 742 -21.32 21.00 7.69
CA GLY A 742 -20.41 22.11 7.94
C GLY A 742 -20.98 23.49 7.63
N HIS A 743 -21.68 24.07 8.59
CA HIS A 743 -21.96 25.51 8.63
C HIS A 743 -20.95 26.20 9.56
N LEU A 744 -20.69 27.48 9.31
CA LEU A 744 -19.86 28.36 10.13
C LEU A 744 -20.40 29.77 9.98
N SER A 745 -20.83 30.38 11.09
CA SER A 745 -21.40 31.73 11.11
C SER A 745 -21.22 32.37 12.49
N GLY A 746 -20.34 33.36 12.62
CA GLY A 746 -19.89 33.90 13.92
C GLY A 746 -20.97 34.52 14.83
N CYS A 747 -22.20 34.70 14.33
CA CYS A 747 -23.37 35.14 15.11
C CYS A 747 -24.63 34.26 14.95
N GLY A 748 -24.62 33.27 14.04
CA GLY A 748 -25.77 32.43 13.69
C GLY A 748 -25.97 31.22 14.60
N ASP A 749 -24.95 30.88 15.37
CA ASP A 749 -24.87 29.85 16.43
C ASP A 749 -25.71 30.15 17.69
N GLY A 750 -26.47 31.25 17.70
CA GLY A 750 -27.23 31.72 18.85
C GLY A 750 -26.43 32.51 19.90
N SER A 751 -25.11 32.72 19.70
CA SER A 751 -24.25 33.57 20.57
C SER A 751 -24.83 34.97 20.79
N CYS A 752 -25.56 35.49 19.80
CA CYS A 752 -26.14 36.84 19.80
C CYS A 752 -27.57 36.96 20.37
N ASN A 753 -28.17 35.88 20.90
CA ASN A 753 -29.59 35.83 21.32
C ASN A 753 -30.60 36.22 20.21
N VAL A 754 -30.23 36.04 18.94
CA VAL A 754 -31.20 36.03 17.83
C VAL A 754 -31.89 34.67 17.87
N GLY A 755 -33.22 34.64 17.84
CA GLY A 755 -34.00 33.42 18.05
C GLY A 755 -34.28 32.68 16.73
N PRO A 756 -34.38 31.33 16.74
CA PRO A 756 -34.47 30.44 15.56
C PRO A 756 -35.80 30.54 14.78
N LYS A 757 -36.52 31.68 14.86
CA LYS A 757 -37.90 31.83 14.36
C LYS A 757 -38.03 32.71 13.13
N GLU A 758 -36.95 33.36 12.71
CA GLU A 758 -36.95 34.27 11.57
C GLU A 758 -35.68 33.97 10.73
N PRO A 759 -35.62 32.86 9.97
CA PRO A 759 -34.43 32.45 9.19
C PRO A 759 -34.04 33.51 8.13
N ASP A 760 -35.04 34.18 7.56
CA ASP A 760 -34.88 35.32 6.65
C ASP A 760 -34.28 36.57 7.37
N LYS A 761 -34.05 36.50 8.69
CA LYS A 761 -33.28 37.46 9.50
C LYS A 761 -31.91 36.95 9.95
N ASP A 762 -31.51 35.69 9.85
CA ASP A 762 -30.05 35.37 9.94
C ASP A 762 -29.37 35.56 8.57
N LEU A 763 -30.14 35.42 7.49
CA LEU A 763 -29.66 35.48 6.11
C LEU A 763 -29.48 36.90 5.52
N LYS A 764 -29.51 37.97 6.32
CA LYS A 764 -29.47 39.37 5.83
C LYS A 764 -28.18 40.11 6.25
N VAL A 765 -27.59 40.81 5.27
CA VAL A 765 -26.27 41.48 5.32
C VAL A 765 -26.12 42.61 6.36
N TYR A 766 -27.15 42.91 7.16
CA TYR A 766 -27.13 44.03 8.13
C TYR A 766 -27.81 43.72 9.48
N VAL A 767 -28.11 42.46 9.79
CA VAL A 767 -29.06 42.06 10.87
C VAL A 767 -28.63 42.50 12.27
N LYS A 768 -27.33 42.40 12.53
CA LYS A 768 -26.66 42.94 13.73
C LYS A 768 -27.02 44.41 13.93
N TYR A 769 -26.97 45.21 12.87
CA TYR A 769 -27.35 46.62 12.88
C TYR A 769 -28.88 46.83 12.87
N GLU A 770 -29.67 46.02 12.16
CA GLU A 770 -31.15 46.07 12.22
C GLU A 770 -31.66 45.80 13.65
N SER A 771 -31.07 44.85 14.36
CA SER A 771 -31.36 44.55 15.77
C SER A 771 -30.97 45.70 16.71
N ILE A 772 -29.89 46.43 16.42
CA ILE A 772 -29.51 47.66 17.13
C ILE A 772 -30.53 48.78 16.85
N LEU A 773 -31.04 48.89 15.61
CA LEU A 773 -32.08 49.85 15.25
C LEU A 773 -33.44 49.51 15.90
N GLU A 774 -33.86 48.24 15.92
CA GLU A 774 -35.08 47.79 16.62
C GLU A 774 -34.99 48.12 18.12
N LYS A 775 -33.86 47.84 18.78
CA LYS A 775 -33.61 48.24 20.19
C LYS A 775 -33.64 49.76 20.38
N ALA A 776 -33.16 50.53 19.40
CA ALA A 776 -33.25 51.99 19.34
C ALA A 776 -34.66 52.53 18.99
N LYS A 777 -35.64 51.63 18.74
CA LYS A 777 -37.03 51.93 18.30
C LYS A 777 -37.11 52.60 16.94
N ILE A 778 -36.21 52.23 16.03
CA ILE A 778 -36.14 52.68 14.64
C ILE A 778 -36.49 51.48 13.76
N ASN A 779 -37.78 51.28 13.51
CA ASN A 779 -38.25 50.18 12.66
C ASN A 779 -38.05 50.55 11.18
N GLY A 780 -37.18 49.82 10.49
CA GLY A 780 -36.93 49.98 9.06
C GLY A 780 -35.84 49.06 8.56
N GLU A 781 -35.87 48.80 7.26
CA GLU A 781 -34.90 47.96 6.55
C GLU A 781 -33.61 48.77 6.27
N ILE A 782 -32.44 48.22 6.59
CA ILE A 782 -31.17 48.81 6.15
C ILE A 782 -30.99 48.49 4.67
N ILE A 783 -30.92 49.54 3.85
CA ILE A 783 -30.71 49.43 2.40
C ILE A 783 -29.22 49.29 2.08
N ASP A 784 -28.39 49.92 2.91
CA ASP A 784 -26.98 50.23 2.66
C ASP A 784 -26.37 50.74 3.97
N ILE A 785 -25.09 50.46 4.20
CA ILE A 785 -24.33 51.00 5.33
C ILE A 785 -22.94 51.40 4.83
N LYS A 786 -22.24 52.24 5.60
CA LYS A 786 -20.89 52.68 5.28
C LYS A 786 -20.05 52.88 6.52
N THR A 787 -18.92 52.20 6.61
CA THR A 787 -17.89 52.42 7.63
C THR A 787 -17.13 53.73 7.39
N ILE A 788 -16.77 54.44 8.46
CA ILE A 788 -15.98 55.68 8.46
C ILE A 788 -14.65 55.42 9.17
N GLU A 789 -13.55 55.37 8.40
CA GLU A 789 -12.22 55.08 8.94
C GLU A 789 -11.57 56.27 9.69
N GLY A 790 -10.58 55.94 10.54
CA GLY A 790 -9.62 56.93 11.07
C GLY A 790 -10.21 57.94 12.05
N VAL A 791 -11.31 57.59 12.72
CA VAL A 791 -12.06 58.47 13.64
C VAL A 791 -11.38 58.59 15.00
N ASN A 792 -11.05 59.82 15.38
CA ASN A 792 -10.46 60.16 16.67
C ASN A 792 -11.48 60.69 17.70
N ASP A 793 -12.57 61.30 17.25
CA ASP A 793 -13.69 61.77 18.07
C ASP A 793 -14.99 61.81 17.27
N VAL A 794 -16.11 61.51 17.93
CA VAL A 794 -17.46 61.78 17.42
C VAL A 794 -18.19 62.68 18.41
N THR A 795 -18.47 63.90 17.98
CA THR A 795 -19.25 64.88 18.75
C THR A 795 -20.69 64.92 18.22
N VAL A 796 -21.66 64.62 19.08
CA VAL A 796 -23.11 64.64 18.78
C VAL A 796 -23.78 65.76 19.56
N LYS A 797 -24.45 66.68 18.87
CA LYS A 797 -25.09 67.85 19.48
C LYS A 797 -26.62 67.75 19.48
N ASP A 798 -27.19 67.32 20.61
CA ASP A 798 -28.62 67.25 20.85
C ASP A 798 -29.13 68.53 21.56
N GLY A 799 -29.68 69.44 20.77
CA GLY A 799 -30.15 70.76 21.23
C GLY A 799 -29.05 71.61 21.84
N THR A 800 -29.09 71.78 23.17
CA THR A 800 -28.09 72.52 23.96
C THR A 800 -26.97 71.65 24.53
N THR A 801 -27.06 70.33 24.41
CA THR A 801 -26.10 69.38 25.00
C THR A 801 -25.24 68.77 23.90
N ALA A 802 -23.92 68.73 24.09
CA ALA A 802 -23.00 68.07 23.17
C ALA A 802 -22.31 66.89 23.88
N PHE A 803 -22.31 65.71 23.29
CA PHE A 803 -21.59 64.54 23.81
C PHE A 803 -20.38 64.28 22.91
N SER A 804 -19.21 63.98 23.50
CA SER A 804 -18.01 63.58 22.76
C SER A 804 -17.68 62.12 23.10
N ILE A 805 -17.51 61.31 22.06
CA ILE A 805 -17.11 59.92 22.12
C ILE A 805 -15.68 59.87 21.58
N VAL A 806 -14.71 59.82 22.48
CA VAL A 806 -13.29 59.90 22.13
C VAL A 806 -12.80 58.52 21.70
N LYS A 807 -12.24 58.43 20.49
CA LYS A 807 -11.80 57.20 19.83
C LYS A 807 -12.86 56.09 19.86
N PRO A 808 -14.02 56.27 19.18
CA PRO A 808 -14.99 55.19 19.01
C PRO A 808 -14.30 53.94 18.43
N LYS A 809 -14.72 52.74 18.84
CA LYS A 809 -14.18 51.51 18.27
C LYS A 809 -14.49 51.44 16.76
N ASN A 810 -15.69 51.87 16.38
CA ASN A 810 -16.17 51.92 15.01
C ASN A 810 -17.23 53.01 14.84
N LEU A 811 -17.36 53.52 13.62
CA LEU A 811 -18.38 54.48 13.21
C LEU A 811 -18.94 54.07 11.85
N LYS A 812 -20.23 53.73 11.80
CA LYS A 812 -20.93 53.40 10.54
C LYS A 812 -22.08 54.36 10.28
N VAL A 813 -22.51 54.52 9.02
CA VAL A 813 -23.68 55.30 8.61
C VAL A 813 -24.59 54.42 7.77
N ALA A 814 -25.76 54.07 8.30
CA ALA A 814 -26.77 53.24 7.64
C ALA A 814 -27.84 54.10 6.94
N ARG A 815 -28.24 53.73 5.72
CA ARG A 815 -29.44 54.26 5.04
C ARG A 815 -30.61 53.34 5.33
N VAL A 816 -31.57 53.81 6.12
CA VAL A 816 -32.69 53.01 6.63
C VAL A 816 -33.98 53.42 5.94
N ARG A 817 -34.68 52.45 5.31
CA ARG A 817 -36.04 52.60 4.79
C ARG A 817 -37.03 52.32 5.91
N LEU A 818 -37.63 53.37 6.46
CA LEU A 818 -38.70 53.25 7.44
C LEU A 818 -39.96 52.63 6.82
N GLU A 819 -40.82 52.04 7.66
CA GLU A 819 -42.10 51.40 7.26
C GLU A 819 -43.01 52.29 6.39
N ASN A 820 -42.88 53.61 6.49
CA ASN A 820 -43.63 54.60 5.70
C ASN A 820 -43.01 54.94 4.33
N GLY A 821 -41.93 54.24 3.93
CA GLY A 821 -41.19 54.46 2.69
C GLY A 821 -40.17 55.60 2.72
N THR A 822 -40.04 56.33 3.84
CA THR A 822 -39.03 57.39 4.00
C THR A 822 -37.66 56.76 4.22
N VAL A 823 -36.64 57.26 3.52
CA VAL A 823 -35.24 56.87 3.75
C VAL A 823 -34.56 57.91 4.64
N ILE A 824 -33.93 57.47 5.72
CA ILE A 824 -33.15 58.31 6.65
C ILE A 824 -31.71 57.80 6.77
N ASN A 825 -30.80 58.69 7.17
CA ASN A 825 -29.42 58.32 7.54
C ASN A 825 -29.32 58.15 9.07
N VAL A 826 -28.84 56.99 9.52
CA VAL A 826 -28.58 56.70 10.94
C VAL A 826 -27.09 56.45 11.14
N THR A 827 -26.45 57.24 12.00
CA THR A 827 -25.05 57.03 12.38
C THR A 827 -25.00 56.05 13.55
N LEU A 828 -24.32 54.92 13.39
CA LEU A 828 -24.10 53.89 14.40
C LEU A 828 -22.70 54.07 14.99
N VAL A 829 -22.60 54.27 16.30
CA VAL A 829 -21.33 54.49 17.01
C VAL A 829 -21.07 53.36 17.99
N ASN A 830 -19.98 52.62 17.80
CA ASN A 830 -19.54 51.60 18.76
C ASN A 830 -18.68 52.26 19.84
N THR A 831 -19.19 52.28 21.08
CA THR A 831 -18.57 52.90 22.25
C THR A 831 -17.76 51.94 23.12
N TYR A 832 -17.58 50.68 22.68
CA TYR A 832 -16.87 49.68 23.47
C TYR A 832 -15.42 50.08 23.78
N GLY A 833 -15.09 50.13 25.08
CA GLY A 833 -13.76 50.50 25.55
C GLY A 833 -13.41 52.00 25.42
N THR A 834 -14.42 52.86 25.24
CA THR A 834 -14.21 54.30 24.94
C THR A 834 -14.70 55.22 26.05
N ASP A 835 -14.03 56.36 26.21
CA ASP A 835 -14.41 57.39 27.18
C ASP A 835 -15.50 58.31 26.58
N VAL A 836 -16.71 58.19 27.10
CA VAL A 836 -17.82 59.11 26.76
C VAL A 836 -17.77 60.31 27.69
N THR A 837 -17.43 61.47 27.15
CA THR A 837 -17.42 62.73 27.91
C THR A 837 -18.72 63.49 27.71
N SER A 838 -19.33 63.91 28.82
CA SER A 838 -20.42 64.89 28.83
C SER A 838 -19.87 66.25 29.28
N PRO A 839 -20.49 67.38 28.90
CA PRO A 839 -20.09 68.69 29.37
C PRO A 839 -20.59 68.84 30.80
N GLY A 840 -19.75 68.47 31.76
CA GLY A 840 -19.87 68.98 33.11
C GLY A 840 -19.74 70.50 33.07
N ASN A 841 -20.70 71.21 33.66
CA ASN A 841 -20.72 72.68 33.67
C ASN A 841 -19.39 73.26 34.18
N GLU A 842 -18.66 73.99 33.32
CA GLU A 842 -17.81 75.09 33.78
C GLU A 842 -18.67 76.28 34.26
N VAL A 843 -19.52 76.06 35.27
CA VAL A 843 -20.07 77.14 36.11
C VAL A 843 -20.19 76.65 37.56
N VAL A 844 -19.10 76.84 38.30
CA VAL A 844 -19.03 76.87 39.77
C VAL A 844 -18.50 78.28 40.13
N ALA A 845 -19.03 79.07 41.06
CA ALA A 845 -20.31 79.05 41.77
C ALA A 845 -20.57 80.43 42.42
N THR A 846 -21.84 80.81 42.58
CA THR A 846 -22.53 81.30 43.80
C THR A 846 -24.05 81.19 43.54
N THR A 847 -24.97 80.79 44.43
CA THR A 847 -24.92 80.36 45.84
C THR A 847 -26.18 79.57 46.25
N SER A 848 -26.02 78.65 47.23
CA SER A 848 -26.99 78.21 48.28
C SER A 848 -28.33 77.49 47.98
N SER A 849 -28.40 76.22 48.48
CA SER A 849 -29.55 75.51 49.13
C SER A 849 -30.84 75.19 48.34
N SER A 850 -31.47 74.00 48.43
CA SER A 850 -31.24 72.79 49.25
C SER A 850 -32.03 71.55 48.79
N SER A 851 -31.38 70.37 48.70
CA SER A 851 -31.92 69.00 48.42
C SER A 851 -32.66 68.78 47.08
N PRO A 852 -32.59 67.59 46.43
CA PRO A 852 -32.51 66.25 47.05
C PRO A 852 -31.54 65.22 46.39
N ALA A 853 -31.55 63.99 46.95
CA ALA A 853 -31.34 62.68 46.33
C ALA A 853 -29.99 62.28 45.66
N GLU A 854 -29.40 61.23 46.25
CA GLU A 854 -28.73 60.08 45.62
C GLU A 854 -27.70 60.30 44.49
N ILE A 855 -26.46 60.36 44.96
CA ILE A 855 -25.22 59.88 44.35
C ILE A 855 -25.46 58.79 43.27
N LEU A 856 -25.19 59.13 42.01
CA LEU A 856 -24.72 58.15 41.03
C LEU A 856 -23.20 58.11 41.07
N SER A 857 -22.67 56.95 41.45
CA SER A 857 -21.24 56.65 41.43
C SER A 857 -20.70 56.53 40.00
N ASN A 858 -19.37 56.62 39.85
CA ASN A 858 -18.65 56.12 38.68
C ASN A 858 -19.21 54.75 38.26
N GLY A 859 -19.87 54.69 37.12
CA GLY A 859 -20.43 53.48 36.54
C GLY A 859 -20.01 53.38 35.10
N SER A 860 -19.54 52.20 34.69
CA SER A 860 -19.53 51.79 33.30
C SER A 860 -20.92 52.06 32.71
N MET A 861 -21.01 52.53 31.45
CA MET A 861 -22.30 52.58 30.77
C MET A 861 -22.89 51.17 30.76
N SER A 862 -24.17 51.05 31.11
CA SER A 862 -24.93 49.83 30.86
C SER A 862 -24.97 49.53 29.36
N ASN A 863 -25.25 48.28 29.01
CA ASN A 863 -25.36 47.79 27.61
C ASN A 863 -26.59 48.37 26.86
N ASP A 864 -27.11 49.53 27.26
CA ASP A 864 -28.34 50.12 26.75
C ASP A 864 -28.07 50.94 25.48
N VAL A 865 -28.70 50.52 24.38
CA VAL A 865 -28.69 51.25 23.11
C VAL A 865 -29.32 52.63 23.30
N LYS A 866 -28.58 53.69 22.95
CA LYS A 866 -29.04 55.07 23.16
C LYS A 866 -29.10 55.87 21.86
N THR A 867 -30.30 56.33 21.54
CA THR A 867 -30.59 57.22 20.41
C THR A 867 -30.40 58.69 20.81
N LEU A 868 -29.63 59.44 20.04
CA LEU A 868 -29.44 60.90 20.15
C LEU A 868 -29.91 61.59 18.87
N LYS A 869 -30.40 62.83 18.96
CA LYS A 869 -30.89 63.59 17.81
C LYS A 869 -30.14 64.90 17.61
N GLY A 870 -29.39 65.03 16.53
CA GLY A 870 -28.83 66.33 16.13
C GLY A 870 -27.55 66.23 15.30
N ASP A 871 -26.88 67.37 15.14
CA ASP A 871 -25.73 67.52 14.26
C ASP A 871 -24.56 66.62 14.72
N VAL A 872 -24.02 65.84 13.78
CA VAL A 872 -22.88 64.95 14.01
C VAL A 872 -21.63 65.58 13.40
N LYS A 873 -20.62 65.78 14.25
CA LYS A 873 -19.26 66.10 13.84
C LYS A 873 -18.35 64.92 14.09
N VAL A 874 -17.51 64.61 13.11
CA VAL A 874 -16.50 63.54 13.20
C VAL A 874 -15.14 64.17 13.01
N VAL A 875 -14.22 63.92 13.93
CA VAL A 875 -12.83 64.33 13.83
C VAL A 875 -12.03 63.11 13.37
N THR A 876 -11.51 63.14 12.15
CA THR A 876 -10.61 62.08 11.64
C THR A 876 -9.16 62.54 11.64
N SER A 877 -8.23 61.64 11.31
CA SER A 877 -6.83 61.97 11.03
C SER A 877 -6.64 63.00 9.89
N SER A 878 -7.67 63.23 9.06
CA SER A 878 -7.66 64.19 7.93
C SER A 878 -8.38 65.52 8.21
N GLY A 879 -9.05 65.67 9.36
CA GLY A 879 -9.73 66.90 9.78
C GLY A 879 -11.13 66.70 10.35
N GLU A 880 -11.82 67.80 10.67
CA GLU A 880 -13.25 67.80 11.00
C GLU A 880 -14.10 67.60 9.73
N MET A 881 -15.02 66.64 9.75
CA MET A 881 -16.10 66.51 8.78
C MET A 881 -17.47 66.54 9.47
N PRO A 882 -18.44 67.35 8.97
CA PRO A 882 -19.84 67.21 9.38
C PRO A 882 -20.47 66.01 8.67
N LEU A 883 -21.04 65.07 9.42
CA LEU A 883 -21.85 63.99 8.84
C LEU A 883 -23.31 64.42 8.75
N LYS A 884 -23.93 64.20 7.59
CA LYS A 884 -25.36 64.40 7.39
C LYS A 884 -26.13 63.17 7.89
N SER A 885 -26.41 63.16 9.19
CA SER A 885 -27.18 62.12 9.88
C SER A 885 -28.50 62.67 10.40
N ASP A 886 -29.57 61.90 10.29
CA ASP A 886 -30.89 62.26 10.83
C ASP A 886 -31.06 61.77 12.28
N LEU A 887 -30.40 60.65 12.63
CA LEU A 887 -30.35 60.06 13.97
C LEU A 887 -28.94 59.54 14.27
N VAL A 888 -28.57 59.48 15.55
CA VAL A 888 -27.38 58.75 16.03
C VAL A 888 -27.82 57.66 16.98
N VAL A 889 -27.29 56.45 16.83
CA VAL A 889 -27.49 55.34 17.75
C VAL A 889 -26.12 54.91 18.26
N SER A 890 -25.97 54.90 19.58
CA SER A 890 -24.77 54.37 20.25
C SER A 890 -25.06 52.98 20.81
N TYR A 891 -24.09 52.08 20.64
CA TYR A 891 -24.07 50.71 21.14
C TYR A 891 -22.65 50.36 21.59
N SER A 892 -22.45 49.25 22.30
CA SER A 892 -21.15 48.83 22.80
C SER A 892 -20.96 47.34 22.52
N SER A 893 -20.08 46.99 21.57
CA SER A 893 -19.73 45.60 21.26
C SER A 893 -18.22 45.34 21.30
N ALA A 894 -17.84 44.34 22.10
CA ALA A 894 -16.46 43.89 22.30
C ALA A 894 -15.84 43.38 21.00
N ASP A 895 -16.67 42.77 20.16
CA ASP A 895 -16.35 42.15 18.89
C ASP A 895 -17.20 42.87 17.82
N ASP A 896 -16.52 43.37 16.79
CA ASP A 896 -17.09 44.25 15.75
C ASP A 896 -16.33 44.07 14.44
N THR A 897 -15.74 42.89 14.32
CA THR A 897 -15.35 42.23 13.08
C THR A 897 -16.61 42.05 12.22
N PRO A 898 -16.51 42.15 10.89
CA PRO A 898 -17.61 41.78 10.01
C PRO A 898 -17.87 40.28 10.13
N ASP A 899 -19.13 39.90 10.30
CA ASP A 899 -19.52 38.49 10.34
C ASP A 899 -19.55 37.89 8.94
N GLY A 900 -19.13 36.64 8.83
CA GLY A 900 -19.10 35.86 7.60
C GLY A 900 -19.78 34.51 7.78
N GLU A 901 -20.10 33.89 6.65
CA GLU A 901 -20.78 32.61 6.56
C GLU A 901 -20.03 31.68 5.60
N ILE A 902 -19.77 30.43 6.01
CA ILE A 902 -19.17 29.39 5.15
C ILE A 902 -20.01 28.11 5.24
N TRP A 903 -20.21 27.47 4.09
CA TRP A 903 -20.87 26.17 3.96
C TRP A 903 -19.88 25.20 3.34
N PHE A 904 -19.67 24.05 3.96
CA PHE A 904 -18.68 23.09 3.52
C PHE A 904 -19.12 21.63 3.64
N VAL A 905 -18.46 20.78 2.86
CA VAL A 905 -18.46 19.31 3.00
C VAL A 905 -17.00 18.87 3.00
N ILE A 906 -16.66 17.94 3.89
CA ILE A 906 -15.33 17.32 3.95
C ILE A 906 -15.48 15.86 3.54
N THR A 907 -14.62 15.38 2.65
CA THR A 907 -14.48 13.96 2.35
C THR A 907 -13.01 13.56 2.38
N THR A 908 -12.75 12.28 2.59
CA THR A 908 -11.52 11.62 2.17
C THR A 908 -11.52 11.38 0.65
N ASN A 909 -10.54 10.65 0.15
CA ASN A 909 -10.37 10.27 -1.26
C ASN A 909 -10.87 8.85 -1.59
N ASP A 910 -11.60 8.21 -0.67
CA ASP A 910 -12.37 6.98 -0.91
C ASP A 910 -13.34 7.16 -2.09
N ALA A 911 -13.61 6.09 -2.84
CA ALA A 911 -14.32 6.19 -4.11
C ALA A 911 -15.84 6.32 -3.92
N ASP A 912 -16.34 5.80 -2.81
CA ASP A 912 -17.74 5.87 -2.37
C ASP A 912 -18.00 7.01 -1.36
N GLY A 913 -16.93 7.58 -0.78
CA GLY A 913 -16.96 8.66 0.21
C GLY A 913 -17.08 8.18 1.67
N ILE A 914 -16.95 6.88 1.93
CA ILE A 914 -16.98 6.24 3.25
C ILE A 914 -15.55 5.80 3.58
N PRO A 915 -14.94 6.24 4.70
CA PRO A 915 -13.58 5.81 5.01
C PRO A 915 -13.47 4.33 5.37
N PHE A 916 -12.40 3.70 4.89
CA PHE A 916 -12.04 2.30 5.11
C PHE A 916 -12.38 1.71 6.51
N TYR A 917 -11.98 2.36 7.61
CA TYR A 917 -12.28 1.86 8.96
C TYR A 917 -13.76 2.00 9.35
N ARG A 918 -14.48 2.97 8.79
CA ARG A 918 -15.90 3.17 9.07
C ARG A 918 -16.71 2.03 8.49
N GLU A 919 -16.40 1.58 7.28
CA GLU A 919 -17.01 0.38 6.70
C GLU A 919 -16.77 -0.88 7.55
N ILE A 920 -15.56 -1.05 8.09
CA ILE A 920 -15.24 -2.16 9.01
C ILE A 920 -16.01 -2.07 10.33
N GLU A 921 -16.27 -0.87 10.83
CA GLU A 921 -17.08 -0.64 12.03
C GLU A 921 -18.56 -0.90 11.75
N LEU A 922 -19.11 -0.25 10.72
CA LEU A 922 -20.48 -0.42 10.23
C LEU A 922 -20.80 -1.89 9.95
N ASN A 923 -19.88 -2.64 9.34
CA ASN A 923 -20.03 -4.09 9.13
C ASN A 923 -20.23 -4.87 10.44
N LYS A 924 -19.58 -4.48 11.53
CA LYS A 924 -19.78 -5.09 12.86
C LYS A 924 -21.11 -4.65 13.49
N GLU A 925 -21.51 -3.41 13.29
CA GLU A 925 -22.81 -2.88 13.75
C GLU A 925 -23.97 -3.60 13.04
N LEU A 926 -23.89 -3.74 11.71
CA LEU A 926 -24.83 -4.50 10.88
C LEU A 926 -24.90 -5.98 11.28
N GLU A 927 -23.76 -6.66 11.45
CA GLU A 927 -23.71 -8.04 11.93
C GLU A 927 -24.34 -8.20 13.32
N ALA A 928 -24.07 -7.27 14.25
CA ALA A 928 -24.65 -7.29 15.59
C ALA A 928 -26.19 -7.10 15.57
N ASN A 929 -26.70 -6.33 14.59
CA ASN A 929 -28.12 -6.15 14.35
C ASN A 929 -28.75 -7.25 13.46
N GLY A 930 -27.94 -8.18 12.93
CA GLY A 930 -28.40 -9.36 12.18
C GLY A 930 -28.60 -9.16 10.67
N PHE A 931 -28.05 -8.09 10.10
CA PHE A 931 -28.00 -7.88 8.65
C PHE A 931 -26.93 -8.77 8.00
N THR A 932 -27.13 -9.13 6.73
CA THR A 932 -26.21 -9.99 5.96
C THR A 932 -25.47 -9.27 4.84
N GLU A 933 -25.92 -8.07 4.50
CA GLU A 933 -25.25 -7.19 3.55
C GLU A 933 -24.10 -6.50 4.30
N ARG A 934 -22.98 -6.30 3.61
CA ARG A 934 -21.76 -5.70 4.16
C ARG A 934 -21.16 -4.71 3.17
N PHE A 935 -20.73 -3.57 3.70
CA PHE A 935 -19.82 -2.63 3.05
C PHE A 935 -18.57 -3.36 2.53
N ASP A 936 -17.96 -2.90 1.43
CA ASP A 936 -16.76 -3.46 0.81
C ASP A 936 -15.54 -2.53 1.00
N PRO A 937 -14.81 -2.63 2.15
CA PRO A 937 -13.59 -1.85 2.44
C PRO A 937 -12.50 -1.86 1.39
N SER A 938 -12.61 -2.67 0.33
CA SER A 938 -11.66 -2.68 -0.76
C SER A 938 -12.02 -1.73 -1.93
N ASP A 939 -13.16 -1.03 -1.87
CA ASP A 939 -13.74 -0.19 -2.94
C ASP A 939 -13.85 -0.90 -4.31
N ARG A 940 -13.77 -2.24 -4.33
CA ARG A 940 -13.81 -3.02 -5.58
C ARG A 940 -15.20 -3.05 -6.20
N LYS A 941 -16.22 -2.62 -5.45
CA LYS A 941 -17.58 -2.36 -5.91
C LYS A 941 -17.97 -0.95 -5.49
N ALA A 942 -18.57 -0.19 -6.40
CA ALA A 942 -19.08 1.16 -6.10
C ALA A 942 -20.55 1.13 -5.62
N ASP A 943 -20.95 0.04 -4.96
CA ASP A 943 -22.34 -0.19 -4.55
C ASP A 943 -22.66 0.50 -3.22
N ASP A 944 -21.66 0.71 -2.36
CA ASP A 944 -21.82 1.17 -0.98
C ASP A 944 -22.23 2.64 -0.85
N MET A 945 -21.73 3.52 -1.72
CA MET A 945 -22.10 4.94 -1.79
C MET A 945 -23.63 5.16 -1.85
N ASN A 946 -24.31 4.32 -2.64
CA ASN A 946 -25.74 4.43 -2.95
C ASN A 946 -26.60 3.39 -2.20
N GLY A 947 -25.99 2.59 -1.32
CA GLY A 947 -26.70 1.65 -0.46
C GLY A 947 -27.52 2.38 0.60
N ASP A 948 -28.56 1.71 1.11
CA ASP A 948 -29.47 2.14 2.17
C ASP A 948 -29.60 0.91 3.09
N TYR A 949 -28.53 0.64 3.85
CA TYR A 949 -28.30 -0.66 4.49
C TYR A 949 -29.16 -0.87 5.73
N ASP A 950 -29.39 0.20 6.47
CA ASP A 950 -30.28 0.20 7.61
C ASP A 950 -31.76 0.22 7.15
N GLY A 951 -32.06 0.81 5.99
CA GLY A 951 -33.36 0.85 5.33
C GLY A 951 -34.26 2.03 5.76
N ASP A 952 -33.69 3.22 6.01
CA ASP A 952 -34.44 4.45 6.30
C ASP A 952 -34.73 5.33 5.06
N GLY A 953 -34.03 5.06 3.94
CA GLY A 953 -34.21 5.70 2.64
C GLY A 953 -33.19 6.78 2.28
N VAL A 954 -32.20 7.05 3.14
CA VAL A 954 -31.03 7.89 2.84
C VAL A 954 -29.85 7.00 2.39
N PRO A 955 -29.04 7.42 1.40
CA PRO A 955 -27.86 6.65 1.03
C PRO A 955 -26.72 6.76 2.07
N ASN A 956 -26.03 5.66 2.36
CA ASN A 956 -24.95 5.57 3.36
C ASN A 956 -23.90 6.70 3.28
N SER A 957 -23.45 7.04 2.06
CA SER A 957 -22.46 8.12 1.87
C SER A 957 -23.03 9.48 2.23
N VAL A 958 -24.31 9.71 1.90
CA VAL A 958 -25.03 10.95 2.18
C VAL A 958 -25.18 11.11 3.67
N GLU A 959 -25.60 10.07 4.38
CA GLU A 959 -25.67 10.05 5.84
C GLU A 959 -24.35 10.50 6.48
N LEU A 960 -23.21 9.94 6.07
CA LEU A 960 -21.90 10.37 6.60
C LEU A 960 -21.56 11.82 6.25
N PHE A 961 -21.90 12.31 5.06
CA PHE A 961 -21.70 13.73 4.69
C PHE A 961 -22.53 14.70 5.55
N ILE A 962 -23.69 14.25 6.05
CA ILE A 962 -24.54 14.98 7.02
C ILE A 962 -24.35 14.49 8.47
N GLY A 963 -23.36 13.62 8.72
CA GLY A 963 -22.97 13.05 10.01
C GLY A 963 -23.98 12.15 10.72
N LYS A 964 -24.94 11.59 9.98
CA LYS A 964 -25.74 10.44 10.42
C LYS A 964 -24.94 9.15 10.33
N ASP A 965 -25.54 8.08 10.84
CA ASP A 965 -24.88 6.79 11.02
C ASP A 965 -25.52 5.70 10.14
N PRO A 966 -24.84 5.24 9.06
CA PRO A 966 -25.41 4.27 8.08
C PRO A 966 -25.81 2.89 8.62
N ALA A 967 -25.62 2.60 9.91
CA ALA A 967 -26.15 1.41 10.57
C ALA A 967 -27.39 1.70 11.44
N LYS A 968 -27.88 2.95 11.46
CA LYS A 968 -28.95 3.43 12.36
C LYS A 968 -29.97 4.28 11.63
N ARG A 969 -31.22 3.84 11.71
CA ARG A 969 -32.42 4.56 11.26
C ARG A 969 -32.66 5.79 12.11
N ASP A 970 -31.90 6.85 11.90
CA ASP A 970 -31.94 8.09 12.65
C ASP A 970 -32.35 9.30 11.81
N ILE A 971 -32.57 9.10 10.50
CA ILE A 971 -33.14 10.06 9.57
C ILE A 971 -34.33 9.39 8.82
N LEU A 972 -34.96 10.12 7.90
CA LEU A 972 -35.99 9.60 6.99
C LEU A 972 -35.69 10.07 5.57
N GLY A 973 -35.48 9.12 4.67
CA GLY A 973 -35.42 9.37 3.24
C GLY A 973 -36.80 9.46 2.58
N ILE A 974 -37.10 10.62 2.00
CA ILE A 974 -38.33 10.85 1.23
C ILE A 974 -38.03 10.70 -0.27
N SER A 975 -38.62 9.67 -0.89
CA SER A 975 -38.51 9.43 -2.34
C SER A 975 -39.79 9.87 -3.06
N LEU A 976 -39.72 10.85 -3.96
CA LEU A 976 -40.89 11.47 -4.61
C LEU A 976 -41.00 11.15 -6.10
N THR A 977 -42.18 10.73 -6.55
CA THR A 977 -42.52 10.75 -7.98
C THR A 977 -43.20 12.08 -8.33
N VAL A 978 -42.63 12.84 -9.26
CA VAL A 978 -43.13 14.15 -9.71
C VAL A 978 -43.58 14.03 -11.17
N SER A 979 -44.78 14.53 -11.49
CA SER A 979 -45.26 14.60 -12.88
C SER A 979 -45.73 16.02 -13.24
N THR A 980 -45.33 16.52 -14.40
CA THR A 980 -45.70 17.87 -14.87
C THR A 980 -46.73 17.83 -16.00
N GLU A 981 -47.70 18.76 -15.95
CA GLU A 981 -48.80 18.86 -16.92
C GLU A 981 -48.36 19.27 -18.35
N TRP A 982 -47.09 19.64 -18.53
CA TRP A 982 -46.49 19.99 -19.81
C TRP A 982 -45.13 19.31 -19.96
N ALA A 983 -44.71 19.04 -21.20
CA ALA A 983 -43.35 18.62 -21.52
C ALA A 983 -42.31 19.67 -21.08
N LEU A 984 -41.25 19.26 -20.39
CA LEU A 984 -40.29 20.15 -19.74
C LEU A 984 -39.20 20.62 -20.71
N SER A 985 -39.02 21.94 -20.80
CA SER A 985 -37.81 22.51 -21.39
C SER A 985 -36.61 22.34 -20.45
N GLU A 986 -35.37 22.36 -20.97
CA GLU A 986 -34.15 22.28 -20.13
C GLU A 986 -34.10 23.38 -19.04
N GLU A 987 -34.71 24.53 -19.30
CA GLU A 987 -34.86 25.60 -18.32
C GLU A 987 -35.94 25.28 -17.26
N ASP A 988 -37.06 24.68 -17.64
CA ASP A 988 -38.04 24.18 -16.66
C ASP A 988 -37.44 23.06 -15.79
N LYS A 989 -36.59 22.19 -16.36
CA LYS A 989 -35.90 21.12 -15.63
C LYS A 989 -35.01 21.68 -14.52
N ARG A 990 -34.12 22.62 -14.87
CA ARG A 990 -33.26 23.34 -13.92
C ARG A 990 -34.05 24.02 -12.83
N ASN A 991 -35.09 24.77 -13.19
CA ASN A 991 -35.92 25.51 -12.25
C ASN A 991 -36.75 24.61 -11.32
N LEU A 992 -37.32 23.52 -11.84
CA LEU A 992 -38.08 22.55 -11.04
C LEU A 992 -37.19 21.83 -10.04
N VAL A 993 -36.05 21.28 -10.47
CA VAL A 993 -35.11 20.62 -9.57
C VAL A 993 -34.56 21.58 -8.52
N TYR A 994 -34.19 22.80 -8.92
CA TYR A 994 -33.74 23.83 -7.98
C TYR A 994 -34.77 24.09 -6.86
N SER A 995 -36.05 24.26 -7.19
CA SER A 995 -37.07 24.45 -6.16
C SER A 995 -37.35 23.20 -5.33
N ILE A 996 -37.19 21.98 -5.88
CA ILE A 996 -37.33 20.73 -5.09
C ILE A 996 -36.13 20.53 -4.14
N ARG A 997 -34.90 20.86 -4.57
CA ARG A 997 -33.72 20.92 -3.67
C ARG A 997 -33.99 21.82 -2.48
N LYS A 998 -34.42 23.06 -2.74
CA LYS A 998 -34.77 24.03 -1.69
C LYS A 998 -36.01 23.64 -0.87
N ALA A 999 -36.81 22.65 -1.31
CA ALA A 999 -37.81 21.99 -0.47
C ALA A 999 -37.19 20.92 0.43
N SER A 1000 -36.17 20.18 -0.04
CA SER A 1000 -35.39 19.22 0.75
C SER A 1000 -34.66 19.94 1.88
N ASP A 1001 -33.91 20.99 1.53
CA ASP A 1001 -33.21 21.90 2.45
C ASP A 1001 -34.17 22.33 3.59
N PHE A 1002 -35.31 22.93 3.21
CA PHE A 1002 -36.31 23.42 4.16
C PHE A 1002 -36.98 22.32 5.01
N VAL A 1003 -37.17 21.10 4.47
CA VAL A 1003 -37.71 19.96 5.24
C VAL A 1003 -36.70 19.47 6.27
N TYR A 1004 -35.41 19.43 5.93
CA TYR A 1004 -34.35 19.06 6.85
C TYR A 1004 -34.23 20.09 7.98
N ASP A 1005 -34.27 21.38 7.65
CA ASP A 1005 -34.24 22.45 8.64
C ASP A 1005 -35.39 22.32 9.65
N TYR A 1006 -36.65 22.32 9.20
CA TYR A 1006 -37.80 22.33 10.12
C TYR A 1006 -37.97 21.03 10.93
N THR A 1007 -37.24 19.99 10.56
CA THR A 1007 -37.21 18.72 11.27
C THR A 1007 -35.95 18.52 12.11
N ASP A 1008 -35.13 19.55 12.37
CA ASP A 1008 -33.81 19.46 13.03
C ASP A 1008 -32.96 18.30 12.48
N GLY A 1009 -32.96 18.11 11.17
CA GLY A 1009 -32.17 17.07 10.49
C GLY A 1009 -32.68 15.63 10.65
N TYR A 1010 -33.96 15.43 10.96
CA TYR A 1010 -34.57 14.09 11.07
C TYR A 1010 -35.31 13.63 9.79
N ALA A 1011 -35.36 14.41 8.71
CA ALA A 1011 -35.89 13.97 7.41
C ALA A 1011 -35.34 14.79 6.22
N MET A 1012 -35.21 14.18 5.04
CA MET A 1012 -34.86 14.89 3.79
C MET A 1012 -35.49 14.26 2.55
N ILE A 1013 -35.55 15.00 1.44
CA ILE A 1013 -35.86 14.43 0.11
C ILE A 1013 -34.57 13.87 -0.47
N THR A 1014 -34.49 12.54 -0.57
CA THR A 1014 -33.29 11.81 -1.01
C THR A 1014 -33.28 11.51 -2.49
N SER A 1015 -34.45 11.22 -3.07
CA SER A 1015 -34.58 10.87 -4.48
C SER A 1015 -35.86 11.40 -5.11
N VAL A 1016 -35.76 11.80 -6.38
CA VAL A 1016 -36.88 12.35 -7.15
C VAL A 1016 -36.92 11.73 -8.54
N GLN A 1017 -38.01 11.06 -8.87
CA GLN A 1017 -38.29 10.59 -10.23
C GLN A 1017 -39.20 11.59 -10.95
N ILE A 1018 -38.70 12.25 -11.99
CA ILE A 1018 -39.44 13.29 -12.70
C ILE A 1018 -39.92 12.81 -14.08
N TRP A 1019 -41.24 12.91 -14.27
CA TRP A 1019 -41.94 12.69 -15.52
C TRP A 1019 -42.55 14.00 -16.04
N ASP A 1020 -42.71 14.11 -17.35
CA ASP A 1020 -43.36 15.25 -17.99
C ASP A 1020 -44.50 14.83 -18.92
N ASP A 1021 -45.22 15.82 -19.46
CA ASP A 1021 -46.36 15.65 -20.37
C ASP A 1021 -47.45 14.70 -19.84
N LYS A 1022 -47.73 14.77 -18.52
CA LYS A 1022 -48.63 13.88 -17.76
C LYS A 1022 -48.30 12.38 -17.83
N ARG A 1023 -47.06 12.00 -18.10
CA ARG A 1023 -46.62 10.61 -17.92
C ARG A 1023 -46.55 10.27 -16.42
N GLN A 1024 -47.02 9.08 -16.02
CA GLN A 1024 -47.18 8.65 -14.61
C GLN A 1024 -47.98 9.65 -13.73
N TRP A 1025 -48.92 10.39 -14.32
CA TRP A 1025 -49.63 11.47 -13.63
C TRP A 1025 -50.46 11.01 -12.43
N ASP A 1026 -51.20 9.92 -12.57
CA ASP A 1026 -52.06 9.42 -11.50
C ASP A 1026 -51.22 8.81 -10.34
N ASP A 1027 -50.10 8.19 -10.68
CA ASP A 1027 -49.17 7.57 -9.72
C ASP A 1027 -48.23 8.56 -9.03
N ALA A 1028 -48.00 9.75 -9.60
CA ALA A 1028 -47.13 10.78 -9.02
C ALA A 1028 -47.56 11.26 -7.62
N ASP A 1029 -46.59 11.34 -6.70
CA ASP A 1029 -46.75 11.99 -5.39
C ASP A 1029 -47.02 13.50 -5.56
N VAL A 1030 -46.30 14.17 -6.46
CA VAL A 1030 -46.45 15.60 -6.73
C VAL A 1030 -46.92 15.83 -8.17
N ARG A 1031 -48.12 16.40 -8.32
CA ARG A 1031 -48.68 16.79 -9.61
C ARG A 1031 -48.49 18.29 -9.83
N VAL A 1032 -47.68 18.68 -10.81
CA VAL A 1032 -47.39 20.09 -11.11
C VAL A 1032 -48.23 20.57 -12.29
N HIS A 1033 -49.23 21.38 -11.99
CA HIS A 1033 -50.18 21.92 -12.97
C HIS A 1033 -49.65 23.15 -13.71
N LYS A 1034 -50.02 23.27 -14.98
CA LYS A 1034 -49.64 24.40 -15.84
C LYS A 1034 -50.46 25.65 -15.54
N THR A 1035 -51.69 25.47 -15.07
CA THR A 1035 -52.66 26.53 -14.77
C THR A 1035 -52.68 26.90 -13.29
N LYS A 1036 -53.24 28.08 -12.99
CA LYS A 1036 -53.52 28.57 -11.62
C LYS A 1036 -54.91 28.15 -11.10
N TRP A 1037 -55.64 27.42 -11.94
CA TRP A 1037 -57.02 27.00 -11.74
C TRP A 1037 -57.13 25.57 -12.27
N VAL A 1038 -57.57 24.65 -11.41
CA VAL A 1038 -57.58 23.23 -11.70
C VAL A 1038 -58.99 22.68 -11.50
N ILE A 1039 -59.38 21.77 -12.38
CA ILE A 1039 -60.65 21.04 -12.29
C ILE A 1039 -60.45 19.93 -11.25
N PRO A 1040 -61.38 19.70 -10.31
CA PRO A 1040 -61.33 18.56 -9.38
C PRO A 1040 -60.95 17.25 -10.09
N GLN A 1041 -59.87 16.62 -9.64
CA GLN A 1041 -59.35 15.36 -10.18
C GLN A 1041 -59.95 14.15 -9.45
N THR A 1042 -60.29 14.28 -8.17
CA THR A 1042 -60.87 13.21 -7.34
C THR A 1042 -62.33 13.50 -6.94
N ARG A 1043 -63.03 12.50 -6.39
CA ARG A 1043 -64.43 12.63 -5.93
C ARG A 1043 -64.59 13.45 -4.64
N THR A 1044 -63.50 13.62 -3.88
CA THR A 1044 -63.46 14.37 -2.62
C THR A 1044 -63.06 15.84 -2.83
N GLU A 1045 -62.60 16.20 -4.04
CA GLU A 1045 -62.32 17.57 -4.42
C GLU A 1045 -63.58 18.30 -4.92
N LEU A 1046 -63.76 19.53 -4.43
CA LEU A 1046 -64.73 20.49 -4.95
C LEU A 1046 -64.00 21.57 -5.74
N LEU A 1047 -64.72 22.32 -6.59
CA LEU A 1047 -64.17 23.46 -7.34
C LEU A 1047 -63.65 24.53 -6.36
N TYR A 1048 -62.34 24.55 -6.11
CA TYR A 1048 -61.70 25.46 -5.18
C TYR A 1048 -60.69 26.41 -5.83
N LYS A 1049 -60.58 27.59 -5.22
CA LYS A 1049 -59.66 28.67 -5.56
C LYS A 1049 -58.67 28.81 -4.41
N GLY A 1050 -57.44 28.34 -4.59
CA GLY A 1050 -56.42 28.26 -3.55
C GLY A 1050 -55.60 27.00 -3.74
N TRP A 1051 -54.41 27.16 -4.32
CA TRP A 1051 -53.39 26.14 -4.52
C TRP A 1051 -52.09 26.72 -3.92
N PRO A 1052 -51.18 25.92 -3.34
CA PRO A 1052 -51.18 24.44 -3.32
C PRO A 1052 -52.12 23.74 -2.31
N LYS A 1053 -52.04 22.40 -2.25
CA LYS A 1053 -52.74 21.51 -1.29
C LYS A 1053 -52.14 20.10 -1.29
N ALA A 1054 -52.11 19.43 -0.15
CA ALA A 1054 -51.74 18.02 0.00
C ALA A 1054 -52.89 17.12 0.48
N SER A 1055 -52.68 15.81 0.32
CA SER A 1055 -53.48 14.76 0.94
C SER A 1055 -52.80 14.31 2.22
N ILE A 1056 -53.35 14.60 3.40
CA ILE A 1056 -52.71 14.28 4.70
C ILE A 1056 -52.35 12.78 4.74
N GLY A 1057 -51.08 12.49 4.99
CA GLY A 1057 -50.54 11.13 5.09
C GLY A 1057 -50.40 10.35 3.77
N GLY A 1058 -50.67 10.96 2.63
CA GLY A 1058 -50.76 10.28 1.34
C GLY A 1058 -49.51 9.50 0.92
N TYR A 1059 -48.31 9.92 1.35
CA TYR A 1059 -47.03 9.27 1.04
C TYR A 1059 -47.04 7.78 1.39
N TRP A 1060 -47.45 7.47 2.62
CA TRP A 1060 -47.48 6.12 3.19
C TRP A 1060 -48.65 5.30 2.63
N ILE A 1061 -49.80 5.95 2.40
CA ILE A 1061 -51.00 5.29 1.88
C ILE A 1061 -50.77 4.79 0.45
N LYS A 1062 -50.07 5.57 -0.39
CA LYS A 1062 -49.68 5.14 -1.74
C LYS A 1062 -48.76 3.92 -1.75
N ARG A 1063 -47.84 3.87 -0.78
CA ARG A 1063 -46.81 2.82 -0.64
C ARG A 1063 -47.34 1.57 0.10
N PHE A 1064 -48.57 1.60 0.61
CA PHE A 1064 -49.16 0.47 1.32
C PHE A 1064 -49.62 -0.64 0.36
N SER A 1065 -49.12 -1.87 0.58
CA SER A 1065 -49.31 -3.02 -0.31
C SER A 1065 -50.77 -3.44 -0.51
N ASN A 1066 -51.64 -3.17 0.46
CA ASN A 1066 -53.07 -3.55 0.41
C ASN A 1066 -54.00 -2.43 -0.08
N ALA A 1067 -53.48 -1.24 -0.42
CA ALA A 1067 -54.27 -0.20 -1.06
C ALA A 1067 -54.52 -0.54 -2.54
N THR A 1068 -55.76 -0.40 -3.00
CA THR A 1068 -56.07 -0.58 -4.43
C THR A 1068 -55.52 0.57 -5.26
N GLU A 1069 -55.17 0.35 -6.53
CA GLU A 1069 -54.68 1.43 -7.43
C GLU A 1069 -55.64 2.63 -7.45
N SER A 1070 -56.96 2.38 -7.51
CA SER A 1070 -57.96 3.46 -7.46
C SER A 1070 -57.94 4.26 -6.15
N GLN A 1071 -57.51 3.68 -5.02
CA GLN A 1071 -57.30 4.42 -3.77
C GLN A 1071 -55.99 5.19 -3.83
N LYS A 1072 -54.89 4.56 -4.29
CA LYS A 1072 -53.58 5.22 -4.43
C LYS A 1072 -53.67 6.48 -5.28
N HIS A 1073 -54.38 6.46 -6.40
CA HIS A 1073 -54.55 7.61 -7.31
C HIS A 1073 -55.20 8.85 -6.65
N GLU A 1074 -55.94 8.68 -5.54
CA GLU A 1074 -56.57 9.83 -4.85
C GLU A 1074 -55.55 10.63 -4.01
N PHE A 1075 -54.50 10.00 -3.49
CA PHE A 1075 -53.52 10.63 -2.59
C PHE A 1075 -52.38 11.29 -3.36
N HIS A 1076 -52.26 12.61 -3.26
CA HIS A 1076 -51.20 13.38 -3.92
C HIS A 1076 -51.04 14.80 -3.34
N ILE A 1077 -49.94 15.46 -3.71
CA ILE A 1077 -49.70 16.89 -3.58
C ILE A 1077 -50.05 17.59 -4.90
N MET A 1078 -50.75 18.71 -4.78
CA MET A 1078 -51.25 19.55 -5.86
C MET A 1078 -50.48 20.86 -5.92
N MET A 1079 -49.44 20.91 -6.76
CA MET A 1079 -48.62 22.12 -6.98
C MET A 1079 -49.00 22.82 -8.29
N SER A 1080 -48.86 24.15 -8.34
CA SER A 1080 -49.01 24.91 -9.60
C SER A 1080 -47.65 25.45 -10.06
N LYS A 1081 -47.42 25.54 -11.37
CA LYS A 1081 -46.20 26.13 -11.96
C LYS A 1081 -45.97 27.57 -11.48
N LYS A 1082 -47.05 28.30 -11.18
CA LYS A 1082 -47.05 29.70 -10.72
C LYS A 1082 -48.16 29.96 -9.70
N ILE A 1083 -47.80 29.99 -8.42
CA ILE A 1083 -48.68 30.36 -7.31
C ILE A 1083 -48.92 31.89 -7.37
N ILE A 1084 -50.13 32.35 -7.04
CA ILE A 1084 -50.38 33.78 -6.72
C ILE A 1084 -50.67 33.85 -5.23
N SER A 1085 -49.79 34.49 -4.48
CA SER A 1085 -50.12 34.93 -3.13
C SER A 1085 -50.78 36.31 -3.21
N ALA A 1086 -51.95 36.43 -2.60
CA ALA A 1086 -52.61 37.72 -2.41
C ALA A 1086 -51.90 38.45 -1.26
N ALA A 1087 -50.93 39.29 -1.58
CA ALA A 1087 -50.09 39.99 -0.60
C ALA A 1087 -50.90 41.04 0.17
N SER A 1088 -51.53 40.59 1.25
CA SER A 1088 -52.42 41.33 2.15
C SER A 1088 -53.72 41.83 1.50
N ALA A 1089 -54.70 42.19 2.34
CA ALA A 1089 -55.89 42.93 1.91
C ALA A 1089 -55.61 44.43 1.65
N PHE A 1090 -54.33 44.85 1.60
CA PHE A 1090 -53.88 46.24 1.65
C PHE A 1090 -52.74 46.60 0.67
N SER A 1091 -52.31 45.69 -0.21
CA SER A 1091 -51.34 46.00 -1.28
C SER A 1091 -51.86 45.60 -2.66
N ASP A 1092 -51.68 46.48 -3.65
CA ASP A 1092 -52.13 46.25 -5.03
C ASP A 1092 -51.18 45.32 -5.83
N GLN A 1093 -50.15 44.75 -5.21
CA GLN A 1093 -49.16 43.89 -5.87
C GLN A 1093 -49.40 42.41 -5.53
N ASN A 1094 -49.82 41.63 -6.53
CA ASN A 1094 -49.85 40.17 -6.42
C ASN A 1094 -48.43 39.60 -6.48
N ILE A 1095 -47.98 38.90 -5.43
CA ILE A 1095 -46.71 38.17 -5.46
C ILE A 1095 -46.92 36.89 -6.29
N VAL A 1096 -46.03 36.65 -7.26
CA VAL A 1096 -46.09 35.50 -8.17
C VAL A 1096 -44.87 34.61 -7.93
N ILE A 1097 -45.07 33.53 -7.20
CA ILE A 1097 -44.06 32.51 -6.91
C ILE A 1097 -44.12 31.45 -8.01
N SER A 1098 -42.99 31.04 -8.57
CA SER A 1098 -42.87 30.12 -9.72
C SER A 1098 -41.86 29.00 -9.44
N ILE A 1099 -41.90 27.92 -10.22
CA ILE A 1099 -40.75 27.00 -10.26
C ILE A 1099 -39.48 27.78 -10.61
N GLY A 1100 -38.38 27.49 -9.93
CA GLY A 1100 -37.14 28.26 -9.99
C GLY A 1100 -36.96 29.26 -8.84
N ASP A 1101 -37.99 29.49 -8.02
CA ASP A 1101 -37.94 30.34 -6.83
C ASP A 1101 -37.82 29.49 -5.56
N VAL A 1102 -37.16 30.02 -4.52
CA VAL A 1102 -37.03 29.36 -3.19
C VAL A 1102 -38.38 29.20 -2.51
N ASP A 1103 -39.25 30.22 -2.60
CA ASP A 1103 -40.60 30.17 -2.03
C ASP A 1103 -41.45 29.04 -2.64
N TRP A 1104 -41.22 28.63 -3.89
CA TRP A 1104 -41.93 27.47 -4.43
C TRP A 1104 -41.50 26.19 -3.70
N GLY A 1105 -40.20 26.08 -3.38
CA GLY A 1105 -39.63 25.01 -2.57
C GLY A 1105 -40.15 25.01 -1.13
N LYS A 1106 -40.08 26.15 -0.43
CA LYS A 1106 -40.67 26.32 0.90
C LYS A 1106 -42.17 25.92 0.91
N THR A 1107 -42.93 26.24 -0.15
CA THR A 1107 -44.32 25.78 -0.27
C THR A 1107 -44.42 24.25 -0.37
N LEU A 1108 -43.62 23.61 -1.21
CA LEU A 1108 -43.62 22.15 -1.32
C LEU A 1108 -43.25 21.48 0.02
N GLY A 1109 -42.28 22.05 0.76
CA GLY A 1109 -41.93 21.57 2.10
C GLY A 1109 -43.06 21.65 3.12
N HIS A 1110 -43.87 22.73 3.10
CA HIS A 1110 -45.10 22.83 3.90
C HIS A 1110 -46.12 21.74 3.51
N GLU A 1111 -46.35 21.52 2.21
CA GLU A 1111 -47.26 20.47 1.72
C GLU A 1111 -46.77 19.06 2.06
N LEU A 1112 -45.45 18.84 2.12
CA LEU A 1112 -44.85 17.60 2.62
C LEU A 1112 -45.09 17.40 4.13
N GLY A 1113 -45.22 18.47 4.91
CA GLY A 1113 -45.65 18.43 6.32
C GLY A 1113 -46.98 17.70 6.51
N HIS A 1114 -47.96 17.99 5.64
CA HIS A 1114 -49.21 17.24 5.59
C HIS A 1114 -49.02 15.83 5.00
N TYR A 1115 -48.37 15.73 3.84
CA TYR A 1115 -48.34 14.52 3.00
C TYR A 1115 -47.53 13.36 3.61
N VAL A 1116 -46.44 13.68 4.31
CA VAL A 1116 -45.51 12.72 4.91
C VAL A 1116 -45.71 12.64 6.43
N PHE A 1117 -45.75 13.77 7.12
CA PHE A 1117 -45.68 13.82 8.60
C PHE A 1117 -47.03 13.93 9.32
N TRP A 1118 -48.15 13.86 8.61
CA TRP A 1118 -49.50 13.91 9.20
C TRP A 1118 -49.83 15.21 9.96
N LEU A 1119 -49.13 16.30 9.65
CA LEU A 1119 -49.37 17.59 10.28
C LEU A 1119 -50.61 18.29 9.70
N TYR A 1120 -51.20 19.18 10.49
CA TYR A 1120 -52.39 19.96 10.14
C TYR A 1120 -52.10 21.46 10.13
N ASP A 1121 -52.92 22.23 9.42
CA ASP A 1121 -52.82 23.68 9.33
C ASP A 1121 -52.96 24.33 10.72
N GLU A 1122 -51.99 25.16 11.09
CA GLU A 1122 -52.02 25.93 12.34
C GLU A 1122 -52.60 27.34 12.13
N TYR A 1123 -52.85 27.73 10.89
CA TYR A 1123 -53.64 28.92 10.55
C TYR A 1123 -55.16 28.67 10.53
N LEU A 1124 -55.60 27.42 10.70
CA LEU A 1124 -57.01 27.03 10.83
C LEU A 1124 -57.35 26.60 12.27
N ASP A 1125 -58.54 26.96 12.72
CA ASP A 1125 -59.11 26.43 13.96
C ASP A 1125 -59.86 25.11 13.76
N VAL A 1126 -60.25 24.48 14.88
CA VAL A 1126 -61.04 23.24 14.91
C VAL A 1126 -62.44 23.31 14.27
N LYS A 1127 -62.85 24.46 13.74
CA LYS A 1127 -64.08 24.69 12.97
C LYS A 1127 -63.80 25.09 11.51
N GLY A 1128 -62.54 25.05 11.06
CA GLY A 1128 -62.11 25.44 9.72
C GLY A 1128 -62.09 26.95 9.47
N ARG A 1129 -62.10 27.77 10.53
CA ARG A 1129 -61.99 29.23 10.44
C ARG A 1129 -60.53 29.64 10.37
N ASN A 1130 -60.19 30.49 9.42
CA ASN A 1130 -58.82 30.96 9.22
C ASN A 1130 -58.53 32.18 10.14
N TYR A 1131 -57.46 32.12 10.95
CA TYR A 1131 -57.11 33.21 11.88
C TYR A 1131 -56.77 34.53 11.18
N TYR A 1132 -56.34 34.50 9.91
CA TYR A 1132 -56.07 35.67 9.08
C TYR A 1132 -57.34 36.27 8.43
N SER A 1133 -58.51 35.64 8.60
CA SER A 1133 -59.77 36.10 8.03
C SER A 1133 -60.51 37.09 8.94
N ILE A 1134 -60.49 38.36 8.54
CA ILE A 1134 -61.31 39.42 9.17
C ILE A 1134 -62.80 39.07 9.17
N LYS A 1135 -63.28 38.28 8.19
CA LYS A 1135 -64.68 37.85 8.13
C LYS A 1135 -65.05 36.85 9.24
N ASP A 1136 -64.16 35.90 9.52
CA ASP A 1136 -64.46 34.78 10.41
C ASP A 1136 -64.29 35.15 11.89
N TYR A 1137 -63.36 36.07 12.18
CA TYR A 1137 -63.04 36.51 13.54
C TYR A 1137 -63.44 37.95 13.89
N LYS A 1138 -63.75 38.82 12.91
CA LYS A 1138 -64.07 40.25 13.12
C LYS A 1138 -63.01 41.04 13.93
N MET A 1139 -61.76 40.59 13.86
CA MET A 1139 -60.65 41.15 14.64
C MET A 1139 -59.93 42.29 13.92
N ASN A 1140 -59.15 43.05 14.70
CA ASN A 1140 -58.36 44.16 14.19
C ASN A 1140 -57.11 43.63 13.47
N ALA A 1141 -57.04 43.85 12.15
CA ALA A 1141 -56.07 43.22 11.24
C ALA A 1141 -54.59 43.42 11.63
N LEU A 1142 -54.28 44.46 12.41
CA LEU A 1142 -52.93 44.75 12.89
C LEU A 1142 -52.35 43.64 13.78
N LYS A 1143 -53.09 43.12 14.78
CA LYS A 1143 -52.60 42.02 15.65
C LYS A 1143 -52.32 40.73 14.86
N MET A 1144 -53.07 40.53 13.78
CA MET A 1144 -52.95 39.34 12.92
C MET A 1144 -51.68 39.39 12.05
N TRP A 1145 -51.24 40.58 11.63
CA TRP A 1145 -50.06 40.76 10.77
C TRP A 1145 -48.73 40.58 11.53
N PHE A 1146 -48.66 41.08 12.77
CA PHE A 1146 -47.48 40.88 13.63
C PHE A 1146 -47.32 39.44 14.16
N GLY A 1147 -48.22 38.52 13.80
CA GLY A 1147 -48.10 37.11 14.18
C GLY A 1147 -48.36 36.84 15.67
N GLU A 1148 -49.22 37.63 16.32
CA GLU A 1148 -49.50 37.46 17.76
C GLU A 1148 -50.47 36.31 18.09
N VAL A 1149 -51.20 35.79 17.10
CA VAL A 1149 -52.31 34.83 17.29
C VAL A 1149 -51.85 33.38 17.06
N PRO A 1150 -51.88 32.76 15.86
CA PRO A 1150 -51.50 31.36 15.69
C PRO A 1150 -50.01 31.08 16.02
N PRO A 1151 -49.64 29.83 16.37
CA PRO A 1151 -48.25 29.42 16.63
C PRO A 1151 -47.25 29.83 15.54
N HIS A 1152 -46.01 30.10 15.92
CA HIS A 1152 -44.91 30.41 14.99
C HIS A 1152 -44.37 29.10 14.44
N SER A 1153 -44.67 28.79 13.17
CA SER A 1153 -44.45 27.45 12.62
C SER A 1153 -44.62 27.39 11.10
N VAL A 1154 -43.89 26.48 10.45
CA VAL A 1154 -44.04 26.15 9.02
C VAL A 1154 -45.49 25.82 8.65
N MET A 1155 -46.26 25.22 9.56
CA MET A 1155 -47.67 24.84 9.35
C MET A 1155 -48.66 26.01 9.52
N ASN A 1156 -48.19 27.19 9.93
CA ASN A 1156 -49.00 28.41 10.04
C ASN A 1156 -48.80 29.33 8.81
N VAL A 1157 -47.55 29.61 8.44
CA VAL A 1157 -47.24 30.42 7.25
C VAL A 1157 -46.02 29.84 6.55
N GLN A 1158 -46.27 29.14 5.45
CA GLN A 1158 -45.34 28.33 4.65
C GLN A 1158 -44.04 28.98 4.15
N PHE A 1159 -43.79 30.27 4.44
CA PHE A 1159 -42.59 31.02 4.05
C PHE A 1159 -41.87 31.72 5.21
N ARG A 1160 -42.59 32.02 6.30
CA ARG A 1160 -42.17 33.00 7.33
C ARG A 1160 -41.33 32.38 8.44
N TYR A 1161 -41.54 31.09 8.68
CA TYR A 1161 -40.91 30.34 9.77
C TYR A 1161 -40.15 29.16 9.15
N SER A 1162 -39.01 28.78 9.74
CA SER A 1162 -38.23 27.58 9.40
C SER A 1162 -38.50 26.40 10.32
N GLU A 1163 -39.33 26.54 11.35
CA GLU A 1163 -39.43 25.53 12.42
C GLU A 1163 -40.83 24.96 12.60
N LEU A 1164 -40.92 23.76 13.16
CA LEU A 1164 -42.18 23.19 13.64
C LEU A 1164 -42.59 23.81 14.98
N SER A 1165 -43.90 23.93 15.24
CA SER A 1165 -44.38 24.39 16.54
C SER A 1165 -43.97 23.44 17.68
N TRP A 1166 -43.39 24.02 18.73
CA TRP A 1166 -43.01 23.37 19.99
C TRP A 1166 -44.06 23.57 21.12
N PRO A 1167 -43.94 22.91 22.28
CA PRO A 1167 -44.87 23.08 23.41
C PRO A 1167 -44.98 24.53 23.93
N GLN A 1168 -43.90 25.32 23.86
CA GLN A 1168 -43.82 26.69 24.37
C GLN A 1168 -44.67 27.66 23.52
N ASP A 1169 -44.80 27.43 22.21
CA ASP A 1169 -45.69 28.23 21.35
C ASP A 1169 -47.14 27.94 21.64
N TYR A 1170 -47.45 26.69 21.97
CA TYR A 1170 -48.79 26.30 22.37
C TYR A 1170 -49.13 26.93 23.73
N ALA A 1171 -48.16 27.01 24.66
CA ALA A 1171 -48.33 27.74 25.91
C ALA A 1171 -48.54 29.26 25.69
N ARG A 1172 -47.76 29.89 24.81
CA ARG A 1172 -47.93 31.31 24.41
C ARG A 1172 -49.29 31.54 23.75
N PHE A 1173 -49.64 30.70 22.78
CA PHE A 1173 -50.90 30.76 22.04
C PHE A 1173 -52.11 30.58 22.96
N ASN A 1174 -52.04 29.65 23.92
CA ASN A 1174 -53.07 29.48 24.95
C ASN A 1174 -53.35 30.77 25.72
N SER A 1175 -52.29 31.49 26.09
CA SER A 1175 -52.40 32.78 26.78
C SER A 1175 -53.15 33.81 25.92
N THR A 1176 -52.76 33.94 24.64
CA THR A 1176 -53.45 34.82 23.67
C THR A 1176 -54.92 34.44 23.49
N LEU A 1177 -55.24 33.15 23.30
CA LEU A 1177 -56.62 32.68 23.16
C LEU A 1177 -57.45 32.92 24.43
N THR A 1178 -56.85 32.73 25.61
CA THR A 1178 -57.52 32.95 26.90
C THR A 1178 -57.85 34.43 27.11
N GLU A 1179 -56.95 35.34 26.73
CA GLU A 1179 -57.22 36.79 26.73
C GLU A 1179 -58.39 37.14 25.80
N MET A 1180 -58.39 36.59 24.59
CA MET A 1180 -59.32 36.95 23.51
C MET A 1180 -60.72 36.32 23.65
N PHE A 1181 -60.79 35.03 23.98
CA PHE A 1181 -62.02 34.22 23.93
C PHE A 1181 -62.50 33.72 25.30
N LYS A 1182 -61.68 33.86 26.35
CA LYS A 1182 -62.01 33.56 27.76
C LYS A 1182 -62.50 32.13 28.00
N ASN A 1183 -63.80 31.89 27.89
CA ASN A 1183 -64.45 30.63 28.23
C ASN A 1183 -64.68 29.71 27.01
N SER A 1184 -64.38 30.15 25.77
CA SER A 1184 -64.58 29.36 24.55
C SER A 1184 -63.27 28.95 23.85
N VAL A 1185 -62.14 28.94 24.56
CA VAL A 1185 -60.80 28.64 24.01
C VAL A 1185 -60.75 27.32 23.24
N GLU A 1186 -61.41 26.27 23.73
CA GLU A 1186 -61.48 24.95 23.09
C GLU A 1186 -62.10 24.97 21.67
N GLU A 1187 -62.91 25.97 21.35
CA GLU A 1187 -63.47 26.17 20.00
C GLU A 1187 -62.51 26.91 19.06
N HIS A 1188 -61.39 27.39 19.57
CA HIS A 1188 -60.45 28.31 18.93
C HIS A 1188 -58.98 27.87 19.09
N VAL A 1189 -58.73 26.59 19.37
CA VAL A 1189 -57.40 26.00 19.21
C VAL A 1189 -57.18 25.62 17.74
N THR A 1190 -55.93 25.39 17.32
CA THR A 1190 -55.62 24.90 15.96
C THR A 1190 -56.21 23.52 15.71
N GLU A 1191 -56.43 23.15 14.45
CA GLU A 1191 -56.82 21.77 14.13
C GLU A 1191 -55.76 20.77 14.62
N GLN A 1192 -54.48 21.08 14.38
CA GLN A 1192 -53.31 20.36 14.90
C GLN A 1192 -53.41 20.04 16.41
N TRP A 1193 -53.73 21.04 17.26
CA TRP A 1193 -53.80 20.85 18.71
C TRP A 1193 -54.96 19.97 19.18
N LYS A 1194 -56.01 19.80 18.36
CA LYS A 1194 -57.12 18.91 18.71
C LYS A 1194 -56.84 17.46 18.38
N VAL A 1195 -56.07 17.21 17.31
CA VAL A 1195 -55.77 15.86 16.80
C VAL A 1195 -54.40 15.35 17.26
N SER A 1196 -53.54 16.23 17.77
CA SER A 1196 -52.20 15.96 18.28
C SER A 1196 -51.77 17.04 19.27
N ARG A 1197 -50.53 16.99 19.75
CA ARG A 1197 -49.92 18.14 20.45
C ARG A 1197 -49.23 19.07 19.43
N SER A 1198 -48.21 19.82 19.84
CA SER A 1198 -47.46 20.70 18.93
C SER A 1198 -46.91 19.91 17.74
N CYS A 1199 -46.62 20.57 16.61
CA CYS A 1199 -46.15 19.89 15.40
C CYS A 1199 -44.87 19.07 15.66
N TRP A 1200 -43.95 19.58 16.49
CA TRP A 1200 -42.78 18.84 16.94
C TRP A 1200 -43.14 17.55 17.70
N GLU A 1201 -44.03 17.62 18.69
CA GLU A 1201 -44.45 16.43 19.45
C GLU A 1201 -45.19 15.41 18.56
N ALA A 1202 -45.91 15.87 17.54
CA ALA A 1202 -46.56 15.01 16.57
C ALA A 1202 -45.54 14.30 15.67
N PHE A 1203 -44.59 15.06 15.11
CA PHE A 1203 -43.48 14.56 14.29
C PHE A 1203 -42.58 13.57 15.06
N ALA A 1204 -42.16 13.95 16.27
CA ALA A 1204 -41.33 13.14 17.16
C ALA A 1204 -41.96 11.80 17.54
N LYS A 1205 -43.30 11.79 17.70
CA LYS A 1205 -44.08 10.59 17.96
C LYS A 1205 -44.27 9.76 16.69
N PHE A 1206 -44.54 10.42 15.57
CA PHE A 1206 -44.70 9.81 14.25
C PHE A 1206 -43.43 9.05 13.81
N ILE A 1207 -42.23 9.59 14.01
CA ILE A 1207 -41.00 8.89 13.61
C ILE A 1207 -40.74 7.68 14.53
N ARG A 1208 -40.81 7.83 15.86
CA ARG A 1208 -40.39 6.80 16.83
C ARG A 1208 -41.30 5.58 17.01
N GLU A 1209 -42.61 5.75 17.02
CA GLU A 1209 -43.53 4.66 17.37
C GLU A 1209 -43.88 3.81 16.14
N GLU A 1210 -44.17 2.51 16.30
CA GLU A 1210 -44.90 1.75 15.27
C GLU A 1210 -46.34 2.26 15.17
N TRP A 1211 -46.57 3.28 14.34
CA TRP A 1211 -47.89 3.87 14.15
C TRP A 1211 -48.80 3.03 13.27
N TYR A 1212 -49.77 2.39 13.92
CA TYR A 1212 -50.91 1.75 13.29
C TYR A 1212 -51.98 2.78 12.95
N ILE A 1213 -51.98 3.27 11.72
CA ILE A 1213 -52.99 4.21 11.23
C ILE A 1213 -54.17 3.45 10.64
N THR A 1214 -55.39 3.76 11.10
CA THR A 1214 -56.64 3.15 10.62
C THR A 1214 -57.37 4.08 9.66
N ILE A 1215 -57.40 3.75 8.37
CA ILE A 1215 -58.15 4.53 7.36
C ILE A 1215 -59.60 4.03 7.31
N GLN A 1216 -60.55 4.91 7.61
CA GLN A 1216 -61.99 4.66 7.46
C GLN A 1216 -62.44 4.98 6.01
N PRO A 1217 -63.39 4.23 5.42
CA PRO A 1217 -64.31 3.29 6.08
C PRO A 1217 -63.78 1.85 6.23
N ASP A 1218 -62.66 1.49 5.60
CA ASP A 1218 -62.28 0.08 5.37
C ASP A 1218 -61.36 -0.55 6.43
N ASN A 1219 -60.98 0.19 7.49
CA ASN A 1219 -60.05 -0.25 8.54
C ASN A 1219 -58.69 -0.76 8.01
N LEU A 1220 -58.13 -0.07 7.00
CA LEU A 1220 -56.77 -0.35 6.54
C LEU A 1220 -55.76 0.04 7.62
N LEU A 1221 -54.93 -0.91 8.05
CA LEU A 1221 -53.81 -0.72 8.98
C LEU A 1221 -52.52 -0.51 8.21
N VAL A 1222 -52.11 0.74 8.02
CA VAL A 1222 -50.82 1.04 7.35
C VAL A 1222 -49.67 0.80 8.33
N HIS A 1223 -48.72 -0.05 7.94
CA HIS A 1223 -47.44 -0.20 8.61
C HIS A 1223 -46.40 0.73 7.97
N LYS A 1224 -45.63 1.43 8.79
CA LYS A 1224 -44.43 2.18 8.37
C LYS A 1224 -43.15 1.47 8.86
N PRO A 1225 -41.97 1.79 8.29
CA PRO A 1225 -40.70 1.44 8.90
C PRO A 1225 -40.58 2.06 10.31
N SER A 1226 -40.00 1.31 11.24
CA SER A 1226 -39.56 1.85 12.53
C SER A 1226 -38.25 2.60 12.31
N ILE A 1227 -38.20 3.85 12.76
CA ILE A 1227 -37.04 4.74 12.77
C ILE A 1227 -36.81 5.07 14.25
N ILE A 1228 -35.57 5.03 14.71
CA ILE A 1228 -35.21 5.10 16.14
C ILE A 1228 -34.24 6.27 16.38
N PRO A 1229 -34.66 7.52 16.12
CA PRO A 1229 -33.80 8.67 16.34
C PRO A 1229 -33.60 8.93 17.85
N ASP A 1230 -32.40 9.34 18.25
CA ASP A 1230 -32.14 9.84 19.62
C ASP A 1230 -32.65 11.29 19.80
N MET A 1231 -33.93 11.47 19.51
CA MET A 1231 -34.56 12.78 19.48
C MET A 1231 -35.05 13.18 20.88
N PRO A 1232 -34.97 14.46 21.29
CA PRO A 1232 -35.55 14.92 22.56
C PRO A 1232 -37.10 14.95 22.51
N PHE A 1233 -37.76 14.23 23.42
CA PHE A 1233 -39.24 14.27 23.62
C PHE A 1233 -39.64 15.22 24.77
N SER A 1234 -38.82 16.23 25.05
CA SER A 1234 -38.93 17.07 26.26
C SER A 1234 -39.94 18.21 26.09
N SER A 1235 -40.73 18.51 27.12
CA SER A 1235 -41.50 19.75 27.18
C SER A 1235 -40.63 21.00 27.40
N MET A 1236 -39.31 20.83 27.53
CA MET A 1236 -38.29 21.88 27.54
C MET A 1236 -37.42 21.84 26.27
N TYR A 1237 -37.82 21.06 25.26
CA TYR A 1237 -37.16 21.08 23.95
C TYR A 1237 -37.22 22.47 23.33
N VAL A 1238 -36.14 22.83 22.66
CA VAL A 1238 -35.94 24.07 21.93
C VAL A 1238 -35.47 23.66 20.54
N PRO A 1239 -36.22 23.84 19.42
CA PRO A 1239 -35.60 23.83 18.11
C PRO A 1239 -34.44 24.79 18.17
N VAL A 1240 -33.28 24.23 17.90
CA VAL A 1240 -32.14 25.03 17.46
C VAL A 1240 -32.43 25.37 16.00
N THR A 1241 -31.82 26.42 15.45
CA THR A 1241 -31.99 26.68 14.02
C THR A 1241 -31.56 25.42 13.27
N GLY A 1242 -32.45 24.82 12.46
CA GLY A 1242 -32.13 23.60 11.74
C GLY A 1242 -30.78 23.74 11.02
N PRO A 1243 -29.81 22.81 11.21
CA PRO A 1243 -28.41 23.11 10.93
C PRO A 1243 -28.06 23.19 9.44
N TYR A 1244 -29.01 23.06 8.50
CA TYR A 1244 -28.64 22.81 7.10
C TYR A 1244 -29.68 23.07 5.99
N THR A 1245 -29.71 24.32 5.50
CA THR A 1245 -30.33 24.69 4.20
C THR A 1245 -29.54 24.12 3.00
N GLY A 1246 -29.31 22.81 2.91
CA GLY A 1246 -28.50 22.25 1.81
C GLY A 1246 -28.57 20.75 1.50
N VAL A 1247 -29.31 19.89 2.21
CA VAL A 1247 -29.39 18.44 1.86
C VAL A 1247 -29.73 18.15 0.39
N GLY A 1248 -30.36 19.10 -0.31
CA GLY A 1248 -30.59 19.05 -1.75
C GLY A 1248 -29.32 18.89 -2.61
N TYR A 1249 -28.10 19.12 -2.11
CA TYR A 1249 -26.84 18.77 -2.82
C TYR A 1249 -26.74 17.29 -3.14
N PHE A 1250 -27.26 16.42 -2.28
CA PHE A 1250 -27.13 14.97 -2.39
C PHE A 1250 -28.29 14.30 -3.12
N MET A 1251 -29.41 15.02 -3.30
CA MET A 1251 -30.67 14.50 -3.85
C MET A 1251 -30.51 13.90 -5.25
N GLU A 1252 -30.79 12.60 -5.39
CA GLU A 1252 -30.86 11.93 -6.69
C GLU A 1252 -32.00 12.49 -7.53
N VAL A 1253 -31.74 12.80 -8.81
CA VAL A 1253 -32.80 13.10 -9.78
C VAL A 1253 -32.72 12.17 -10.98
N THR A 1254 -33.73 11.30 -11.11
CA THR A 1254 -33.91 10.42 -12.28
C THR A 1254 -35.00 10.99 -13.21
N TRP A 1255 -34.62 11.36 -14.43
CA TRP A 1255 -35.53 11.76 -15.50
C TRP A 1255 -36.07 10.54 -16.26
N LYS A 1256 -37.37 10.54 -16.57
CA LYS A 1256 -38.04 9.44 -17.30
C LYS A 1256 -38.85 9.93 -18.50
#